data_AF-A0A3D9HA27-F1
#
_entry.id   AF-A0A3D9HA27-F1
#
_cell.length_a   1.000
_cell.length_b   1.000
_cell.length_c   1.000
_cell.angle_alpha   90.00
_cell.angle_beta   90.00
_cell.angle_gamma   90.00
#
_symmetry.space_group_name_H-M   'P 1'
#
loop_
_entity.id
_entity.type
_entity.pdbx_description
1 polymer ?
#
loop_
_entity_poly.entity_id
_entity_poly.type
_entity_poly.pdbx_seq_one_letter_code
_entity_poly.pdbx_strand_id
1 'polypeptide(L)'
;MTKKKHRKPSHNKISNLTNTILSILKKERNSTFNYKQIAAKLGVNDASSRNQIIKKLQQLKAKQEIEEVDRGKFKAIVNTEYHTGILDLAAKGNGYIISDDFEEDIFIASNNINKALNGDEVEFYAYKRKHRGKQEGEITNIIKRAKTEYVGTIQIHEKKNFAFVVADSNKMYTDIFVPINKINKAEDGDKVLVSLEDWPEKSDSPNGKVIEVLGKPGEHGTEINSIMAEYGLPMEFPHEVEAYANNIDLEIKPEEIAKRRDMRKDLTFTIDPKDAKDFDDALSFKVLDNGLYEIGIHIADVSHYLQPGTVLDDEAYERATSIYLVDRVVPMLPEVLSNGACSLRPHEEKYTFSAVFQMNEKCEIKNEWFGRTVTYSDARFAYEEAQAIIENNATINEVDVLKHKEKIDTTIPAEVSLTGEEYQTDVDIAQATIKMNQLARKMRNARMRDGAISFDKVEVKFDLDEEANPVGVFFKTSKDANKMIEEFMLLANRKVSEFVGKQKKTFVYRVHDEPNDEKLAQLQTVVARFGHKLNFKDKNNIASSLNNLLKDVVGKKEQNLVDTLTIRTMSKAEYTTHNIGHYGLAFEYYSHFTSPIRRYPDVMAHRLLQLYLDGGKSANEEVYEERCKHSSNMEYLATKAERDSIKYMQIRFMQDHQDEEFLGVISGVTDWGIYIEIISNKCEGMVSVRDMKDDHYQFDQDQYAMVGNKSKTMYQLGDEVIVKVKNADLTKKHLDFYMVGKPEVDSE
;
A
#
# COMPACT_ATOMS: atom_id res chain seq x y z
N MET A 1 -49.39 25.63 69.86
CA MET A 1 -48.55 24.70 69.09
C MET A 1 -48.97 24.72 67.63
N THR A 2 -48.21 25.43 66.79
CA THR A 2 -48.39 25.59 65.35
C THR A 2 -47.77 24.42 64.58
N LYS A 3 -48.59 23.58 63.92
CA LYS A 3 -48.10 22.58 62.95
C LYS A 3 -47.97 23.21 61.56
N LYS A 4 -46.73 23.53 61.17
CA LYS A 4 -46.34 23.90 59.79
C LYS A 4 -46.58 22.71 58.84
N LYS A 5 -47.41 22.89 57.81
CA LYS A 5 -47.49 21.98 56.66
C LYS A 5 -46.31 22.24 55.73
N HIS A 6 -45.42 21.27 55.57
CA HIS A 6 -44.35 21.28 54.57
C HIS A 6 -44.94 21.20 53.15
N ARG A 7 -44.66 22.19 52.31
CA ARG A 7 -44.85 22.15 50.85
C ARG A 7 -43.64 21.41 50.24
N LYS A 8 -43.86 20.33 49.49
CA LYS A 8 -42.82 19.66 48.68
C LYS A 8 -42.38 20.59 47.53
N PRO A 9 -41.08 20.68 47.19
CA PRO A 9 -40.61 21.45 46.04
C PRO A 9 -40.88 20.69 44.74
N SER A 10 -41.40 21.36 43.71
CA SER A 10 -41.58 20.77 42.37
C SER A 10 -40.26 20.82 41.60
N HIS A 11 -39.58 19.70 41.48
CA HIS A 11 -38.36 19.56 40.69
C HIS A 11 -38.59 18.65 39.48
N ASN A 12 -39.25 19.18 38.44
CA ASN A 12 -39.14 18.65 37.08
C ASN A 12 -38.35 19.68 36.25
N LYS A 13 -37.02 19.60 36.31
CA LYS A 13 -36.16 20.22 35.30
C LYS A 13 -35.86 19.15 34.28
N ILE A 14 -36.33 19.33 33.04
CA ILE A 14 -35.92 18.48 31.92
C ILE A 14 -34.43 18.78 31.67
N SER A 15 -33.58 17.80 31.96
CA SER A 15 -32.15 17.85 31.61
C SER A 15 -32.00 18.08 30.10
N ASN A 16 -31.15 19.02 29.68
CA ASN A 16 -30.85 19.29 28.27
C ASN A 16 -32.04 19.66 27.35
N LEU A 17 -33.09 20.32 27.87
CA LEU A 17 -34.28 20.73 27.11
C LEU A 17 -33.98 21.45 25.77
N THR A 18 -32.89 22.23 25.68
CA THR A 18 -32.45 22.88 24.43
C THR A 18 -32.16 21.85 23.34
N ASN A 19 -31.31 20.87 23.65
CA ASN A 19 -30.81 19.90 22.68
C ASN A 19 -31.92 18.93 22.28
N THR A 20 -32.82 18.58 23.21
CA THR A 20 -33.94 17.71 22.91
C THR A 20 -34.97 18.37 21.99
N ILE A 21 -35.27 19.67 22.19
CA ILE A 21 -36.15 20.42 21.29
C ILE A 21 -35.52 20.53 19.90
N LEU A 22 -34.23 20.87 19.81
CA LEU A 22 -33.52 20.94 18.54
C LEU A 22 -33.46 19.58 17.83
N SER A 23 -33.19 18.49 18.55
CA SER A 23 -33.17 17.13 18.00
C SER A 23 -34.53 16.74 17.39
N ILE A 24 -35.65 17.05 18.07
CA ILE A 24 -37.00 16.79 17.54
C ILE A 24 -37.25 17.58 16.25
N LEU A 25 -36.89 18.86 16.23
CA LEU A 25 -37.06 19.72 15.06
C LEU A 25 -36.11 19.35 13.90
N LYS A 26 -34.90 18.86 14.20
CA LYS A 26 -33.89 18.40 13.23
C LYS A 26 -34.17 16.99 12.69
N LYS A 27 -34.86 16.11 13.43
CA LYS A 27 -35.23 14.77 12.95
C LYS A 27 -36.31 14.82 11.86
N GLU A 28 -37.21 15.79 11.95
CA GLU A 28 -38.28 16.01 10.96
C GLU A 28 -38.13 17.39 10.31
N ARG A 29 -37.03 17.57 9.57
CA ARG A 29 -36.53 18.85 9.02
C ARG A 29 -37.55 19.63 8.19
N ASN A 30 -38.55 18.97 7.61
CA ASN A 30 -39.59 19.57 6.77
C ASN A 30 -40.93 19.81 7.47
N SER A 31 -41.06 19.37 8.72
CA SER A 31 -42.29 19.49 9.51
C SER A 31 -42.25 20.72 10.42
N THR A 32 -43.40 21.35 10.63
CA THR A 32 -43.55 22.43 11.61
C THR A 32 -44.22 21.89 12.88
N PHE A 33 -43.73 22.32 14.04
CA PHE A 33 -44.22 21.84 15.33
C PHE A 33 -44.66 22.99 16.24
N ASN A 34 -45.80 22.80 16.90
CA ASN A 34 -46.20 23.65 18.01
C ASN A 34 -45.72 23.09 19.36
N TYR A 35 -45.79 23.92 20.40
CA TYR A 35 -45.34 23.54 21.75
C TYR A 35 -46.08 22.30 22.32
N LYS A 36 -47.32 22.02 21.90
CA LYS A 36 -48.09 20.84 22.34
C LYS A 36 -47.57 19.57 21.69
N GLN A 37 -47.22 19.61 20.40
CA GLN A 37 -46.64 18.49 19.67
C GLN A 37 -45.24 18.14 20.20
N ILE A 38 -44.43 19.16 20.49
CA ILE A 38 -43.12 18.98 21.12
C ILE A 38 -43.27 18.39 22.53
N ALA A 39 -44.22 18.89 23.33
CA ALA A 39 -44.51 18.35 24.65
C ALA A 39 -44.98 16.87 24.59
N ALA A 40 -45.79 16.51 23.59
CA ALA A 40 -46.24 15.13 23.38
C ALA A 40 -45.06 14.20 23.03
N LYS A 41 -44.16 14.64 22.14
CA LYS A 41 -42.95 13.87 21.78
C LYS A 41 -41.95 13.73 22.95
N LEU A 42 -41.94 14.70 23.86
CA LEU A 42 -41.13 14.66 25.09
C LEU A 42 -41.81 13.87 26.24
N GLY A 43 -43.04 13.37 26.05
CA GLY A 43 -43.78 12.65 27.07
C GLY A 43 -44.23 13.52 28.26
N VAL A 44 -44.28 14.86 28.12
CA VAL A 44 -44.60 15.79 29.20
C VAL A 44 -45.98 16.44 29.02
N ASN A 45 -46.78 16.47 30.08
CA ASN A 45 -48.17 16.94 30.04
C ASN A 45 -48.50 18.04 31.08
N ASP A 46 -47.56 18.40 31.95
CA ASP A 46 -47.75 19.40 33.00
C ASP A 46 -47.57 20.85 32.50
N ALA A 47 -48.20 21.81 33.20
CA ALA A 47 -48.17 23.22 32.84
C ALA A 47 -46.77 23.86 32.98
N SER A 48 -45.93 23.36 33.89
CA SER A 48 -44.58 23.87 34.13
C SER A 48 -43.66 23.54 32.96
N SER A 49 -43.63 22.27 32.53
CA SER A 49 -42.89 21.77 31.37
C SER A 49 -43.32 22.46 30.07
N ARG A 50 -44.63 22.69 29.88
CA ARG A 50 -45.13 23.44 28.70
C ARG A 50 -44.63 24.89 28.68
N ASN A 51 -44.65 25.59 29.82
CA ASN A 51 -44.13 26.94 29.91
C ASN A 51 -42.60 26.99 29.68
N GLN A 52 -41.87 25.98 30.14
CA GLN A 52 -40.44 25.85 29.85
C GLN A 52 -40.18 25.67 28.34
N ILE A 53 -40.95 24.80 27.66
CA ILE A 53 -40.85 24.59 26.21
C ILE A 53 -41.15 25.89 25.45
N ILE A 54 -42.24 26.59 25.78
CA ILE A 54 -42.62 27.87 25.14
C ILE A 54 -41.50 28.91 25.31
N LYS A 55 -40.99 29.07 26.54
CA LYS A 55 -39.89 30.00 26.82
C LYS A 55 -38.64 29.61 26.03
N LYS A 56 -38.37 28.32 25.88
CA LYS A 56 -37.18 27.84 25.17
C LYS A 56 -37.27 28.00 23.66
N LEU A 57 -38.45 27.77 23.07
CA LEU A 57 -38.72 28.04 21.66
C LEU A 57 -38.53 29.52 21.32
N GLN A 58 -39.00 30.43 22.18
CA GLN A 58 -38.76 31.86 21.99
C GLN A 58 -37.28 32.24 22.10
N GLN A 59 -36.53 31.62 23.03
CA GLN A 59 -35.08 31.80 23.12
C GLN A 59 -34.33 31.30 21.87
N LEU A 60 -34.71 30.13 21.35
CA LEU A 60 -34.11 29.56 20.15
C LEU A 60 -34.45 30.38 18.89
N LYS A 61 -35.69 30.90 18.80
CA LYS A 61 -36.10 31.84 17.75
C LYS A 61 -35.28 33.12 17.80
N ALA A 62 -35.11 33.71 18.98
CA ALA A 62 -34.29 34.91 19.16
C ALA A 62 -32.81 34.71 18.79
N LYS A 63 -32.31 33.47 18.91
CA LYS A 63 -30.96 33.07 18.48
C LYS A 63 -30.85 32.68 17.00
N GLN A 64 -31.94 32.74 16.24
CA GLN A 64 -32.00 32.31 14.84
C GLN A 64 -31.62 30.83 14.62
N GLU A 65 -31.81 29.97 15.63
CA GLU A 65 -31.62 28.52 15.49
C GLU A 65 -32.90 27.82 14.96
N ILE A 66 -34.06 28.47 15.15
CA ILE A 66 -35.37 28.02 14.66
C ILE A 66 -36.16 29.21 14.11
N GLU A 67 -37.04 28.97 13.15
CA GLU A 67 -37.96 29.96 12.58
C GLU A 67 -39.39 29.65 12.96
N GLU A 68 -40.20 30.69 13.09
CA GLU A 68 -41.64 30.56 13.30
C GLU A 68 -42.33 30.77 11.94
N VAL A 69 -42.66 29.67 11.27
CA VAL A 69 -43.23 29.66 9.91
C VAL A 69 -44.69 30.10 9.93
N ASP A 70 -45.44 29.69 10.96
CA ASP A 70 -46.81 30.13 11.28
C ASP A 70 -46.87 30.50 12.76
N ARG A 71 -47.86 31.32 13.14
CA ARG A 71 -48.10 31.68 14.56
C ARG A 71 -48.16 30.44 15.46
N GLY A 72 -47.18 30.30 16.35
CA GLY A 72 -47.05 29.22 17.31
C GLY A 72 -46.51 27.89 16.75
N LYS A 73 -46.04 27.86 15.49
CA LYS A 73 -45.39 26.70 14.87
C LYS A 73 -43.96 27.02 14.47
N PHE A 74 -43.04 26.17 14.90
CA PHE A 74 -41.60 26.35 14.74
C PHE A 74 -41.02 25.26 13.84
N LYS A 75 -40.02 25.63 13.05
CA LYS A 75 -39.18 24.76 12.23
C LYS A 75 -37.72 25.10 12.52
N ALA A 76 -36.79 24.15 12.40
CA ALA A 76 -35.38 24.48 12.49
C ALA A 76 -34.98 25.38 11.31
N ILE A 77 -34.24 26.48 11.57
CA ILE A 77 -33.61 27.25 10.49
C ILE A 77 -32.42 26.39 10.04
N VAL A 78 -32.54 25.82 8.86
CA VAL A 78 -31.46 25.06 8.24
C VAL A 78 -30.49 26.07 7.63
N ASN A 79 -29.71 26.76 8.48
CA ASN A 79 -28.49 27.49 8.08
C ASN A 79 -27.27 26.55 8.17
N THR A 80 -27.50 25.26 7.93
CA THR A 80 -26.59 24.18 8.27
C THR A 80 -26.12 23.57 6.97
N GLU A 81 -24.96 24.02 6.50
CA GLU A 81 -24.18 23.25 5.54
C GLU A 81 -23.79 21.96 6.26
N TYR A 82 -24.42 20.87 5.84
CA TYR A 82 -23.97 19.52 6.15
C TYR A 82 -22.90 19.20 5.12
N HIS A 83 -21.82 18.60 5.59
CA HIS A 83 -20.68 18.27 4.75
C HIS A 83 -20.52 16.76 4.71
N THR A 84 -19.85 16.30 3.67
CA THR A 84 -19.47 14.89 3.52
C THR A 84 -17.98 14.74 3.67
N GLY A 85 -17.55 13.63 4.27
CA GLY A 85 -16.13 13.35 4.42
C GLY A 85 -15.89 11.93 4.90
N ILE A 86 -14.61 11.57 5.00
CA ILE A 86 -14.16 10.26 5.43
C ILE A 86 -13.73 10.33 6.90
N LEU A 87 -14.24 9.40 7.71
CA LEU A 87 -13.92 9.32 9.13
C LEU A 87 -12.60 8.56 9.37
N ASP A 88 -11.61 9.21 9.97
CA ASP A 88 -10.41 8.57 10.51
C ASP A 88 -10.51 8.43 12.04
N LEU A 89 -10.58 7.20 12.55
CA LEU A 89 -10.71 6.93 13.97
C LEU A 89 -9.36 6.71 14.67
N ALA A 90 -9.30 7.21 15.90
CA ALA A 90 -8.30 6.85 16.89
C ALA A 90 -8.83 5.74 17.81
N ALA A 91 -7.92 5.02 18.48
CA ALA A 91 -8.24 3.79 19.22
C ALA A 91 -9.25 3.94 20.38
N LYS A 92 -9.47 5.17 20.89
CA LYS A 92 -10.43 5.44 21.97
C LYS A 92 -11.81 5.89 21.46
N GLY A 93 -12.06 5.68 20.16
CA GLY A 93 -13.30 6.11 19.52
C GLY A 93 -13.43 7.63 19.45
N ASN A 94 -12.35 8.41 19.42
CA ASN A 94 -12.43 9.77 18.88
C ASN A 94 -11.99 9.71 17.43
N GLY A 95 -12.40 10.67 16.60
CA GLY A 95 -12.02 10.67 15.20
C GLY A 95 -11.78 12.06 14.63
N TYR A 96 -11.33 12.07 13.39
CA TYR A 96 -11.20 13.24 12.56
C TYR A 96 -11.93 12.98 11.25
N ILE A 97 -12.58 13.99 10.68
CA ILE A 97 -13.18 13.90 9.35
C ILE A 97 -12.33 14.72 8.38
N ILE A 98 -11.90 14.05 7.32
CA ILE A 98 -11.22 14.64 6.18
C ILE A 98 -12.29 14.93 5.13
N SER A 99 -12.38 16.18 4.67
CA SER A 99 -13.42 16.66 3.76
C SER A 99 -12.86 17.76 2.87
N ASP A 100 -13.16 17.71 1.58
CA ASP A 100 -12.69 18.69 0.59
C ASP A 100 -13.22 20.10 0.85
N ASP A 101 -14.28 20.22 1.66
CA ASP A 101 -14.88 21.49 2.07
C ASP A 101 -14.02 22.25 3.12
N PHE A 102 -13.00 21.60 3.70
CA PHE A 102 -12.18 22.16 4.76
C PHE A 102 -10.68 21.92 4.52
N GLU A 103 -9.86 22.95 4.77
CA GLU A 103 -8.40 22.81 4.73
C GLU A 103 -7.84 22.02 5.94
N GLU A 104 -8.53 22.07 7.09
CA GLU A 104 -8.14 21.37 8.32
C GLU A 104 -9.14 20.27 8.67
N ASP A 105 -8.64 19.14 9.16
CA ASP A 105 -9.48 18.04 9.63
C ASP A 105 -10.42 18.45 10.78
N ILE A 106 -11.64 17.90 10.75
CA ILE A 106 -12.68 18.22 11.73
C ILE A 106 -12.68 17.18 12.85
N PHE A 107 -12.43 17.60 14.10
CA PHE A 107 -12.42 16.70 15.23
C PHE A 107 -13.83 16.23 15.63
N ILE A 108 -14.00 14.93 15.83
CA ILE A 108 -15.23 14.28 16.28
C ILE A 108 -14.96 13.58 17.62
N ALA A 109 -15.64 14.04 18.67
CA ALA A 109 -15.62 13.38 19.97
C ALA A 109 -16.39 12.05 19.92
N SER A 110 -16.02 11.10 20.79
CA SER A 110 -16.59 9.74 20.80
C SER A 110 -18.11 9.66 20.94
N ASN A 111 -18.70 10.57 21.70
CA ASN A 111 -20.14 10.67 21.86
C ASN A 111 -20.88 11.21 20.61
N ASN A 112 -20.14 11.71 19.62
CA ASN A 112 -20.67 12.31 18.39
C ASN A 112 -20.34 11.48 17.12
N ILE A 113 -19.81 10.26 17.26
CA ILE A 113 -19.47 9.38 16.13
C ILE A 113 -20.70 8.75 15.45
N ASN A 114 -21.82 8.64 16.17
CA ASN A 114 -23.06 8.10 15.63
C ASN A 114 -22.89 6.70 14.97
N LYS A 115 -22.15 5.80 15.62
CA LYS A 115 -21.91 4.41 15.17
C LYS A 115 -21.14 4.28 13.84
N ALA A 116 -20.56 5.36 13.35
CA ALA A 116 -19.64 5.31 12.22
C ALA A 116 -18.35 4.59 12.63
N LEU A 117 -17.81 3.79 11.72
CA LEU A 117 -16.57 3.05 11.87
C LEU A 117 -15.47 3.69 11.05
N ASN A 118 -14.23 3.29 11.32
CA ASN A 118 -13.08 3.85 10.63
C ASN A 118 -13.18 3.68 9.11
N GLY A 119 -12.94 4.75 8.38
CA GLY A 119 -12.99 4.84 6.92
C GLY A 119 -14.38 5.14 6.37
N ASP A 120 -15.44 5.09 7.18
CA ASP A 120 -16.79 5.33 6.69
C ASP A 120 -16.92 6.73 6.05
N GLU A 121 -17.66 6.78 4.95
CA GLU A 121 -18.12 8.03 4.37
C GLU A 121 -19.35 8.50 5.14
N VAL A 122 -19.30 9.72 5.67
CA VAL A 122 -20.27 10.23 6.63
C VAL A 122 -20.77 11.62 6.28
N GLU A 123 -22.04 11.87 6.56
CA GLU A 123 -22.62 13.22 6.63
C GLU A 123 -22.38 13.77 8.03
N PHE A 124 -21.74 14.92 8.14
CA PHE A 124 -21.43 15.53 9.42
C PHE A 124 -21.77 17.02 9.44
N TYR A 125 -21.88 17.55 10.66
CA TYR A 125 -22.08 18.96 10.93
C TYR A 125 -20.87 19.53 11.65
N ALA A 126 -20.22 20.54 11.04
CA ALA A 126 -19.13 21.28 11.65
C ALA A 126 -19.66 22.43 12.52
N TYR A 127 -19.21 22.52 13.77
CA TYR A 127 -19.57 23.60 14.68
C TYR A 127 -18.86 24.91 14.29
N LYS A 128 -19.60 26.02 14.26
CA LYS A 128 -19.06 27.36 13.94
C LYS A 128 -18.00 27.89 14.94
N ARG A 129 -17.83 27.26 16.10
CA ARG A 129 -16.88 27.69 17.13
C ARG A 129 -15.72 26.71 17.18
N LYS A 130 -14.50 27.22 17.01
CA LYS A 130 -13.28 26.45 17.28
C LYS A 130 -13.10 26.29 18.79
N HIS A 131 -12.77 25.09 19.24
CA HIS A 131 -12.42 24.79 20.63
C HIS A 131 -10.94 24.45 20.70
N ARG A 132 -10.18 25.19 21.54
CA ARG A 132 -8.70 25.12 21.59
C ARG A 132 -8.01 25.24 20.23
N GLY A 133 -8.57 26.06 19.34
CA GLY A 133 -8.02 26.30 18.00
C GLY A 133 -8.38 25.26 16.94
N LYS A 134 -8.98 24.11 17.31
CA LYS A 134 -9.46 23.11 16.35
C LYS A 134 -10.96 23.21 16.10
N GLN A 135 -11.38 22.90 14.88
CA GLN A 135 -12.78 22.83 14.50
C GLN A 135 -13.35 21.47 14.90
N GLU A 136 -14.55 21.47 15.48
CA GLU A 136 -15.20 20.24 15.99
C GLU A 136 -16.51 20.00 15.24
N GLY A 137 -17.01 18.76 15.25
CA GLY A 137 -18.28 18.41 14.63
C GLY A 137 -19.04 17.25 15.26
N GLU A 138 -20.17 16.90 14.65
CA GLU A 138 -20.94 15.69 14.94
C GLU A 138 -21.33 14.95 13.66
N ILE A 139 -21.23 13.62 13.69
CA ILE A 139 -21.69 12.76 12.59
C ILE A 139 -23.20 12.62 12.71
N THR A 140 -23.88 12.83 11.59
CA THR A 140 -25.34 12.83 11.53
C THR A 140 -25.90 11.65 10.75
N ASN A 141 -25.17 11.17 9.74
CA ASN A 141 -25.51 9.96 9.01
C ASN A 141 -24.27 9.23 8.48
N ILE A 142 -24.38 7.92 8.32
CA ILE A 142 -23.38 7.12 7.61
C ILE A 142 -23.88 6.96 6.18
N ILE A 143 -23.13 7.48 5.21
CA ILE A 143 -23.48 7.45 3.79
C ILE A 143 -23.08 6.09 3.22
N LYS A 144 -21.85 5.66 3.48
CA LYS A 144 -21.30 4.40 3.00
C LYS A 144 -20.35 3.81 4.05
N ARG A 145 -20.54 2.53 4.37
CA ARG A 145 -19.60 1.78 5.19
C ARG A 145 -18.33 1.52 4.40
N ALA A 146 -17.16 1.76 4.99
CA ALA A 146 -15.89 1.41 4.35
C ALA A 146 -15.67 -0.09 4.29
N LYS A 147 -15.97 -0.79 5.38
CA LYS A 147 -15.91 -2.25 5.45
C LYS A 147 -17.01 -2.82 6.33
N THR A 148 -17.42 -4.03 5.98
CA THR A 148 -18.44 -4.80 6.72
C THR A 148 -17.87 -6.08 7.32
N GLU A 149 -16.61 -6.41 7.02
CA GLU A 149 -15.95 -7.62 7.48
C GLU A 149 -14.74 -7.25 8.33
N TYR A 150 -14.56 -7.99 9.42
CA TYR A 150 -13.55 -7.71 10.43
C TYR A 150 -12.92 -9.02 10.87
N VAL A 151 -11.61 -8.99 11.08
CA VAL A 151 -10.89 -10.08 11.73
C VAL A 151 -10.85 -9.82 13.22
N GLY A 152 -11.05 -10.86 14.02
CA GLY A 152 -10.94 -10.77 15.47
C GLY A 152 -10.89 -12.11 16.16
N THR A 153 -10.73 -12.07 17.47
CA THR A 153 -10.77 -13.25 18.33
C THR A 153 -12.17 -13.41 18.92
N ILE A 154 -12.77 -14.59 18.75
CA ILE A 154 -14.10 -14.89 19.32
C ILE A 154 -14.00 -15.21 20.82
N GLN A 155 -14.91 -14.65 21.59
CA GLN A 155 -15.09 -14.88 23.03
C GLN A 155 -16.49 -15.42 23.28
N ILE A 156 -16.59 -16.70 23.57
CA ILE A 156 -17.86 -17.42 23.74
C ILE A 156 -18.27 -17.39 25.21
N HIS A 157 -19.45 -16.81 25.46
CA HIS A 157 -20.06 -16.81 26.77
C HIS A 157 -21.14 -17.90 26.87
N GLU A 158 -20.72 -19.16 27.00
CA GLU A 158 -21.60 -20.34 26.98
C GLU A 158 -22.81 -20.21 27.92
N LYS A 159 -22.60 -19.73 29.16
CA LYS A 159 -23.66 -19.55 30.16
C LYS A 159 -24.73 -18.53 29.77
N LYS A 160 -24.42 -17.62 28.85
CA LYS A 160 -25.31 -16.54 28.39
C LYS A 160 -25.76 -16.73 26.94
N ASN A 161 -25.34 -17.81 26.28
CA ASN A 161 -25.77 -18.22 24.94
C ASN A 161 -25.47 -17.19 23.83
N PHE A 162 -24.32 -16.52 23.90
CA PHE A 162 -23.83 -15.62 22.85
C PHE A 162 -22.30 -15.58 22.85
N ALA A 163 -21.73 -14.99 21.81
CA ALA A 163 -20.31 -14.68 21.70
C ALA A 163 -20.10 -13.20 21.36
N PHE A 164 -18.90 -12.70 21.62
CA PHE A 164 -18.39 -11.45 21.05
C PHE A 164 -17.18 -11.74 20.20
N VAL A 165 -16.97 -10.96 19.13
CA VAL A 165 -15.71 -10.94 18.41
C VAL A 165 -15.03 -9.62 18.73
N VAL A 166 -13.85 -9.72 19.35
CA VAL A 166 -12.97 -8.59 19.62
C VAL A 166 -12.08 -8.41 18.40
N ALA A 167 -12.28 -7.33 17.66
CA ALA A 167 -11.54 -7.08 16.42
C ALA A 167 -10.05 -6.83 16.70
N ASP A 168 -9.19 -7.33 15.82
CA ASP A 168 -7.73 -7.14 15.91
C ASP A 168 -7.34 -5.66 15.68
N SER A 169 -8.13 -4.97 14.85
CA SER A 169 -7.91 -3.56 14.54
C SER A 169 -8.12 -2.68 15.77
N ASN A 170 -7.07 -1.97 16.18
CA ASN A 170 -7.15 -1.02 17.28
C ASN A 170 -8.07 0.19 17.02
N LYS A 171 -8.53 0.38 15.77
CA LYS A 171 -9.47 1.45 15.38
C LYS A 171 -10.94 1.03 15.52
N MET A 172 -11.21 -0.24 15.75
CA MET A 172 -12.55 -0.74 16.09
C MET A 172 -12.78 -0.49 17.59
N TYR A 173 -13.64 0.48 17.92
CA TYR A 173 -13.86 0.91 19.30
C TYR A 173 -14.93 0.10 20.05
N THR A 174 -15.57 -0.87 19.40
CA THR A 174 -16.61 -1.73 19.99
C THR A 174 -16.48 -3.17 19.50
N ASP A 175 -16.93 -4.11 20.31
CA ASP A 175 -16.93 -5.53 19.96
C ASP A 175 -18.16 -5.88 19.11
N ILE A 176 -18.07 -6.97 18.35
CA ILE A 176 -19.16 -7.42 17.48
C ILE A 176 -19.92 -8.54 18.18
N PHE A 177 -21.22 -8.35 18.42
CA PHE A 177 -22.07 -9.36 19.03
C PHE A 177 -22.40 -10.47 18.03
N VAL A 178 -22.15 -11.72 18.38
CA VAL A 178 -22.45 -12.87 17.53
C VAL A 178 -23.39 -13.83 18.28
N PRO A 179 -24.62 -14.05 17.77
CA PRO A 179 -25.50 -15.10 18.28
C PRO A 179 -24.83 -16.47 18.21
N ILE A 180 -25.04 -17.34 19.19
CA ILE A 180 -24.35 -18.66 19.25
C ILE A 180 -24.61 -19.53 18.00
N ASN A 181 -25.76 -19.37 17.35
CA ASN A 181 -26.11 -20.10 16.13
C ASN A 181 -25.44 -19.54 14.86
N LYS A 182 -24.63 -18.48 14.99
CA LYS A 182 -23.91 -17.81 13.90
C LYS A 182 -22.39 -17.78 14.10
N ILE A 183 -21.85 -18.64 14.98
CA ILE A 183 -20.40 -18.73 15.24
C ILE A 183 -19.65 -19.61 14.24
N ASN A 184 -20.33 -20.20 13.25
CA ASN A 184 -19.73 -21.10 12.23
C ASN A 184 -18.81 -22.20 12.80
N LYS A 185 -19.21 -22.83 13.92
CA LYS A 185 -18.44 -23.85 14.65
C LYS A 185 -17.12 -23.38 15.27
N ALA A 186 -16.89 -22.07 15.36
CA ALA A 186 -15.73 -21.54 16.07
C ALA A 186 -15.74 -22.00 17.54
N GLU A 187 -14.56 -22.30 18.05
CA GLU A 187 -14.29 -22.53 19.46
C GLU A 187 -13.92 -21.21 20.16
N ASP A 188 -14.01 -21.19 21.50
CA ASP A 188 -13.60 -20.03 22.28
C ASP A 188 -12.10 -19.73 22.06
N GLY A 189 -11.78 -18.46 21.78
CA GLY A 189 -10.43 -18.01 21.49
C GLY A 189 -9.97 -18.22 20.04
N ASP A 190 -10.81 -18.76 19.15
CA ASP A 190 -10.48 -18.84 17.73
C ASP A 190 -10.39 -17.46 17.09
N LYS A 191 -9.50 -17.34 16.12
CA LYS A 191 -9.45 -16.20 15.20
C LYS A 191 -10.46 -16.42 14.09
N VAL A 192 -11.30 -15.42 13.83
CA VAL A 192 -12.45 -15.53 12.93
C VAL A 192 -12.57 -14.30 12.03
N LEU A 193 -13.10 -14.51 10.83
CA LEU A 193 -13.64 -13.45 9.98
C LEU A 193 -15.14 -13.29 10.27
N VAL A 194 -15.54 -12.10 10.72
CA VAL A 194 -16.93 -11.80 11.07
C VAL A 194 -17.51 -10.72 10.16
N SER A 195 -18.70 -10.96 9.64
CA SER A 195 -19.49 -9.99 8.89
C SER A 195 -20.42 -9.21 9.83
N LEU A 196 -20.50 -7.90 9.67
CA LEU A 196 -21.50 -7.05 10.31
C LEU A 196 -22.86 -7.24 9.62
N GLU A 197 -23.92 -7.37 10.41
CA GLU A 197 -25.30 -7.46 9.92
C GLU A 197 -26.07 -6.17 10.22
N ASP A 198 -26.68 -6.06 11.41
CA ASP A 198 -27.45 -4.90 11.83
C ASP A 198 -26.89 -4.27 13.11
N TRP A 199 -27.12 -2.97 13.29
CA TRP A 199 -26.72 -2.26 14.51
C TRP A 199 -27.94 -1.57 15.14
N PRO A 200 -28.68 -2.27 16.02
CA PRO A 200 -29.90 -1.74 16.64
C PRO A 200 -29.67 -0.39 17.35
N GLU A 201 -30.63 0.54 17.28
CA GLU A 201 -30.50 1.91 17.82
C GLU A 201 -30.00 1.94 19.28
N LYS A 202 -30.48 1.02 20.12
CA LYS A 202 -30.17 0.95 21.56
C LYS A 202 -28.99 0.03 21.91
N SER A 203 -28.33 -0.56 20.91
CA SER A 203 -27.19 -1.46 21.13
C SER A 203 -25.87 -0.70 21.05
N ASP A 204 -24.96 -1.01 21.97
CA ASP A 204 -23.59 -0.49 22.00
C ASP A 204 -22.68 -1.21 20.99
N SER A 205 -23.05 -2.44 20.60
CA SER A 205 -22.35 -3.29 19.65
C SER A 205 -23.20 -3.61 18.42
N PRO A 206 -22.60 -3.71 17.22
CA PRO A 206 -23.28 -4.28 16.05
C PRO A 206 -23.46 -5.79 16.22
N ASN A 207 -24.51 -6.34 15.62
CA ASN A 207 -24.66 -7.78 15.43
C ASN A 207 -23.81 -8.22 14.24
N GLY A 208 -23.33 -9.46 14.29
CA GLY A 208 -22.61 -10.08 13.20
C GLY A 208 -22.76 -11.59 13.14
N LYS A 209 -22.14 -12.16 12.11
CA LYS A 209 -22.05 -13.60 11.86
C LYS A 209 -20.62 -13.97 11.49
N VAL A 210 -20.12 -15.09 12.00
CA VAL A 210 -18.83 -15.63 11.58
C VAL A 210 -19.00 -16.17 10.15
N ILE A 211 -18.18 -15.66 9.24
CA ILE A 211 -18.08 -16.15 7.85
C ILE A 211 -17.13 -17.35 7.82
N GLU A 212 -15.99 -17.23 8.49
CA GLU A 212 -14.89 -18.17 8.41
C GLU A 212 -14.16 -18.27 9.75
N VAL A 213 -13.72 -19.48 10.10
CA VAL A 213 -12.84 -19.74 11.23
C VAL A 213 -11.42 -19.87 10.69
N LEU A 214 -10.55 -18.91 11.03
CA LEU A 214 -9.20 -18.82 10.47
C LEU A 214 -8.22 -19.76 11.18
N GLY A 215 -8.46 -20.07 12.46
CA GLY A 215 -7.64 -20.99 13.26
C GLY A 215 -7.30 -20.43 14.64
N LYS A 216 -6.24 -20.95 15.29
CA LYS A 216 -5.83 -20.48 16.62
C LYS A 216 -4.86 -19.27 16.48
N PRO A 217 -5.04 -18.21 17.30
CA PRO A 217 -4.11 -17.08 17.33
C PRO A 217 -2.65 -17.51 17.57
N GLY A 218 -1.71 -16.88 16.87
CA GLY A 218 -0.27 -17.17 16.96
C GLY A 218 0.23 -18.28 16.04
N GLU A 219 -0.63 -19.13 15.49
CA GLU A 219 -0.24 -20.07 14.44
C GLU A 219 0.07 -19.33 13.13
N HIS A 220 1.16 -19.73 12.46
CA HIS A 220 1.63 -19.06 11.23
C HIS A 220 0.56 -18.89 10.16
N GLY A 221 -0.05 -19.99 9.74
CA GLY A 221 -1.10 -19.97 8.71
C GLY A 221 -2.28 -19.09 9.13
N THR A 222 -2.70 -19.17 10.39
CA THR A 222 -3.78 -18.33 10.93
C THR A 222 -3.43 -16.85 10.87
N GLU A 223 -2.21 -16.46 11.27
CA GLU A 223 -1.80 -15.06 11.29
C GLU A 223 -1.66 -14.48 9.87
N ILE A 224 -1.11 -15.25 8.92
CA ILE A 224 -1.04 -14.84 7.51
C ILE A 224 -2.44 -14.71 6.90
N ASN A 225 -3.32 -15.68 7.12
CA ASN A 225 -4.71 -15.62 6.64
C ASN A 225 -5.46 -14.42 7.25
N SER A 226 -5.19 -14.12 8.53
CA SER A 226 -5.77 -12.97 9.22
C SER A 226 -5.35 -11.63 8.62
N ILE A 227 -4.09 -11.52 8.15
CA ILE A 227 -3.60 -10.31 7.47
C ILE A 227 -4.36 -10.10 6.17
N MET A 228 -4.50 -11.16 5.37
CA MET A 228 -5.21 -11.10 4.09
C MET A 228 -6.68 -10.70 4.28
N ALA A 229 -7.36 -11.35 5.22
CA ALA A 229 -8.76 -11.10 5.53
C ALA A 229 -9.01 -9.69 6.09
N GLU A 230 -8.10 -9.12 6.90
CA GLU A 230 -8.23 -7.76 7.44
C GLU A 230 -8.24 -6.69 6.34
N TYR A 231 -7.56 -6.96 5.22
CA TYR A 231 -7.54 -6.11 4.03
C TYR A 231 -8.58 -6.51 2.96
N GLY A 232 -9.39 -7.54 3.21
CA GLY A 232 -10.40 -8.04 2.26
C GLY A 232 -9.80 -8.65 0.99
N LEU A 233 -8.59 -9.19 1.08
CA LEU A 233 -7.87 -9.74 -0.07
C LEU A 233 -8.20 -11.23 -0.24
N PRO A 234 -8.57 -11.68 -1.44
CA PRO A 234 -8.94 -13.07 -1.68
C PRO A 234 -7.72 -13.98 -1.56
N MET A 235 -7.90 -15.18 -1.00
CA MET A 235 -6.81 -16.18 -0.85
C MET A 235 -6.89 -17.27 -1.91
N GLU A 236 -8.09 -17.77 -2.18
CA GLU A 236 -8.33 -18.88 -3.11
C GLU A 236 -9.13 -18.41 -4.32
N PHE A 237 -9.02 -19.12 -5.44
CA PHE A 237 -9.86 -18.87 -6.59
C PHE A 237 -11.23 -19.54 -6.41
N PRO A 238 -12.33 -18.90 -6.83
CA PRO A 238 -13.61 -19.58 -6.92
C PRO A 238 -13.50 -20.80 -7.84
N HIS A 239 -14.15 -21.90 -7.46
CA HIS A 239 -14.11 -23.16 -8.23
C HIS A 239 -14.52 -22.97 -9.70
N GLU A 240 -15.46 -22.07 -9.99
CA GLU A 240 -15.87 -21.77 -11.37
C GLU A 240 -14.76 -21.10 -12.20
N VAL A 241 -13.91 -20.28 -11.57
CA VAL A 241 -12.77 -19.63 -12.23
C VAL A 241 -11.69 -20.67 -12.52
N GLU A 242 -11.37 -21.54 -11.56
CA GLU A 242 -10.40 -22.63 -11.77
C GLU A 242 -10.86 -23.59 -12.86
N ALA A 243 -12.14 -24.00 -12.81
CA ALA A 243 -12.72 -24.85 -13.83
C ALA A 243 -12.71 -24.19 -15.21
N TYR A 244 -12.98 -22.89 -15.29
CA TYR A 244 -12.88 -22.14 -16.54
C TYR A 244 -11.44 -22.13 -17.07
N ALA A 245 -10.47 -21.76 -16.23
CA ALA A 245 -9.06 -21.66 -16.61
C ALA A 245 -8.48 -23.00 -17.08
N ASN A 246 -8.82 -24.10 -16.41
CA ASN A 246 -8.37 -25.45 -16.77
C ASN A 246 -8.95 -25.96 -18.10
N ASN A 247 -10.03 -25.35 -18.61
CA ASN A 247 -10.65 -25.71 -19.89
C ASN A 247 -10.23 -24.79 -21.06
N ILE A 248 -9.35 -23.80 -20.81
CA ILE A 248 -8.81 -22.96 -21.87
C ILE A 248 -7.88 -23.80 -22.75
N ASP A 249 -8.02 -23.66 -24.07
CA ASP A 249 -7.11 -24.27 -25.03
C ASP A 249 -5.78 -23.50 -25.03
N LEU A 250 -4.71 -24.18 -24.63
CA LEU A 250 -3.37 -23.60 -24.45
C LEU A 250 -2.42 -23.95 -25.61
N GLU A 251 -2.91 -24.65 -26.65
CA GLU A 251 -2.08 -25.01 -27.79
C GLU A 251 -1.71 -23.79 -28.64
N ILE A 252 -0.45 -23.74 -29.08
CA ILE A 252 0.00 -22.73 -30.03
C ILE A 252 -0.49 -23.10 -31.43
N LYS A 253 -1.44 -22.32 -31.94
CA LYS A 253 -2.13 -22.57 -33.21
C LYS A 253 -1.45 -21.91 -34.41
N PRO A 254 -1.31 -22.62 -35.56
CA PRO A 254 -0.76 -22.04 -36.79
C PRO A 254 -1.51 -20.81 -37.30
N GLU A 255 -2.84 -20.78 -37.18
CA GLU A 255 -3.65 -19.63 -37.60
C GLU A 255 -3.42 -18.37 -36.77
N GLU A 256 -3.01 -18.52 -35.51
CA GLU A 256 -2.70 -17.40 -34.62
C GLU A 256 -1.24 -16.95 -34.81
N ILE A 257 -0.31 -17.89 -35.07
CA ILE A 257 1.07 -17.56 -35.51
C ILE A 257 1.02 -16.68 -36.76
N ALA A 258 0.16 -17.00 -37.73
CA ALA A 258 0.07 -16.26 -38.99
C ALA A 258 -0.33 -14.77 -38.84
N LYS A 259 -0.93 -14.38 -37.71
CA LYS A 259 -1.32 -13.00 -37.40
C LYS A 259 -0.24 -12.23 -36.65
N ARG A 260 0.82 -12.91 -36.20
CA ARG A 260 1.86 -12.38 -35.31
C ARG A 260 3.16 -12.22 -36.08
N ARG A 261 4.02 -11.31 -35.61
CA ARG A 261 5.41 -11.29 -36.08
C ARG A 261 6.12 -12.51 -35.49
N ASP A 262 6.65 -13.37 -36.35
CA ASP A 262 7.40 -14.55 -35.95
C ASP A 262 8.83 -14.17 -35.57
N MET A 263 9.18 -14.35 -34.30
CA MET A 263 10.49 -14.06 -33.72
C MET A 263 11.11 -15.29 -33.07
N ARG A 264 10.59 -16.50 -33.35
CA ARG A 264 11.10 -17.77 -32.78
C ARG A 264 12.55 -18.11 -33.14
N LYS A 265 13.15 -17.37 -34.08
CA LYS A 265 14.55 -17.55 -34.52
C LYS A 265 15.48 -16.48 -33.98
N ASP A 266 14.95 -15.44 -33.35
CA ASP A 266 15.75 -14.38 -32.77
C ASP A 266 16.20 -14.83 -31.37
N LEU A 267 17.48 -14.66 -31.05
CA LEU A 267 18.07 -15.06 -29.78
C LEU A 267 17.32 -14.40 -28.62
N THR A 268 16.62 -15.19 -27.81
CA THR A 268 15.68 -14.72 -26.78
C THR A 268 15.92 -15.45 -25.48
N PHE A 269 15.91 -14.76 -24.33
CA PHE A 269 16.06 -15.40 -23.02
C PHE A 269 15.40 -14.58 -21.90
N THR A 270 15.14 -15.24 -20.76
CA THR A 270 14.60 -14.60 -19.55
C THR A 270 15.66 -14.50 -18.45
N ILE A 271 15.54 -13.47 -17.60
CA ILE A 271 16.39 -13.28 -16.41
C ILE A 271 15.47 -12.90 -15.25
N ASP A 272 15.34 -13.81 -14.28
CA ASP A 272 14.33 -13.73 -13.22
C ASP A 272 14.92 -14.10 -11.85
N PRO A 273 14.20 -13.91 -10.74
CA PRO A 273 14.58 -14.54 -9.48
C PRO A 273 14.64 -16.07 -9.60
N LYS A 274 15.56 -16.70 -8.86
CA LYS A 274 15.74 -18.17 -8.86
C LYS A 274 14.44 -18.94 -8.55
N ASP A 275 13.64 -18.41 -7.65
CA ASP A 275 12.37 -18.94 -7.15
C ASP A 275 11.15 -18.61 -8.03
N ALA A 276 11.29 -17.74 -9.03
CA ALA A 276 10.19 -17.35 -9.91
C ALA A 276 9.72 -18.51 -10.80
N LYS A 277 8.40 -18.55 -11.07
CA LYS A 277 7.74 -19.53 -11.96
C LYS A 277 6.95 -18.86 -13.09
N ASP A 278 6.62 -17.59 -12.90
CA ASP A 278 5.85 -16.71 -13.75
C ASP A 278 6.78 -15.71 -14.47
N PHE A 279 7.35 -16.11 -15.61
CA PHE A 279 8.23 -15.24 -16.40
C PHE A 279 7.39 -14.34 -17.29
N ASP A 280 7.19 -13.09 -16.86
CA ASP A 280 6.42 -12.08 -17.59
C ASP A 280 7.14 -11.59 -18.85
N ASP A 281 8.47 -11.50 -18.81
CA ASP A 281 9.26 -10.83 -19.83
C ASP A 281 10.47 -11.64 -20.30
N ALA A 282 10.82 -11.43 -21.58
CA ALA A 282 12.00 -11.97 -22.21
C ALA A 282 12.66 -10.87 -23.06
N LEU A 283 13.98 -10.92 -23.19
CA LEU A 283 14.75 -10.02 -24.04
C LEU A 283 15.30 -10.77 -25.25
N SER A 284 15.23 -10.15 -26.42
CA SER A 284 15.98 -10.61 -27.59
C SER A 284 17.01 -9.60 -28.05
N PHE A 285 18.09 -10.10 -28.66
CA PHE A 285 19.19 -9.28 -29.12
C PHE A 285 19.73 -9.76 -30.47
N LYS A 286 19.88 -8.81 -31.41
CA LYS A 286 20.43 -9.08 -32.73
C LYS A 286 21.22 -7.89 -33.25
N VAL A 287 22.37 -8.16 -33.85
CA VAL A 287 23.15 -7.16 -34.61
C VAL A 287 22.69 -7.17 -36.06
N LEU A 288 22.28 -6.02 -36.58
CA LEU A 288 21.84 -5.85 -37.97
C LEU A 288 23.01 -5.51 -38.88
N ASP A 289 22.85 -5.76 -40.19
CA ASP A 289 23.89 -5.51 -41.21
C ASP A 289 24.34 -4.05 -41.30
N ASN A 290 23.47 -3.11 -40.91
CA ASN A 290 23.77 -1.68 -40.85
C ASN A 290 24.47 -1.23 -39.55
N GLY A 291 24.82 -2.18 -38.68
CA GLY A 291 25.47 -1.93 -37.39
C GLY A 291 24.54 -1.47 -36.27
N LEU A 292 23.23 -1.43 -36.48
CA LEU A 292 22.24 -1.21 -35.42
C LEU A 292 22.00 -2.50 -34.63
N TYR A 293 21.51 -2.33 -33.40
CA TYR A 293 21.02 -3.41 -32.56
C TYR A 293 19.50 -3.46 -32.65
N GLU A 294 18.94 -4.62 -33.01
CA GLU A 294 17.53 -4.92 -32.81
C GLU A 294 17.37 -5.60 -31.46
N ILE A 295 16.65 -4.94 -30.55
CA ILE A 295 16.38 -5.42 -29.20
C ILE A 295 14.87 -5.54 -29.04
N GLY A 296 14.40 -6.75 -28.76
CA GLY A 296 13.01 -7.03 -28.44
C GLY A 296 12.80 -7.14 -26.94
N ILE A 297 11.78 -6.45 -26.43
CA ILE A 297 11.21 -6.70 -25.11
C ILE A 297 9.89 -7.42 -25.33
N HIS A 298 9.86 -8.70 -24.99
CA HIS A 298 8.76 -9.62 -25.25
C HIS A 298 8.01 -9.88 -23.96
N ILE A 299 6.76 -9.44 -23.89
CA ILE A 299 5.93 -9.60 -22.68
C ILE A 299 4.91 -10.70 -22.93
N ALA A 300 4.61 -11.54 -21.94
CA ALA A 300 3.55 -12.54 -22.03
C ALA A 300 2.23 -11.93 -22.55
N ASP A 301 1.63 -12.51 -23.60
CA ASP A 301 0.35 -12.02 -24.12
C ASP A 301 -0.83 -12.56 -23.30
N VAL A 302 -0.91 -12.16 -22.05
CA VAL A 302 -2.00 -12.52 -21.14
C VAL A 302 -3.35 -12.11 -21.71
N SER A 303 -3.40 -10.99 -22.46
CA SER A 303 -4.62 -10.50 -23.12
C SER A 303 -5.21 -11.47 -24.16
N HIS A 304 -4.42 -12.44 -24.63
CA HIS A 304 -4.89 -13.51 -25.50
C HIS A 304 -5.70 -14.57 -24.74
N TYR A 305 -5.28 -14.93 -23.53
CA TYR A 305 -5.97 -15.95 -22.72
C TYR A 305 -7.07 -15.35 -21.84
N LEU A 306 -6.82 -14.13 -21.34
CA LEU A 306 -7.75 -13.38 -20.50
C LEU A 306 -8.66 -12.53 -21.39
N GLN A 307 -9.80 -13.08 -21.79
CA GLN A 307 -10.76 -12.40 -22.68
C GLN A 307 -11.79 -11.55 -21.90
N PRO A 308 -12.12 -10.33 -22.34
CA PRO A 308 -13.10 -9.48 -21.67
C PRO A 308 -14.47 -10.12 -21.47
N GLY A 309 -15.09 -9.90 -20.29
CA GLY A 309 -16.44 -10.38 -19.99
C GLY A 309 -16.54 -11.88 -19.70
N THR A 310 -15.42 -12.51 -19.33
CA THR A 310 -15.35 -13.89 -18.85
C THR A 310 -15.19 -13.90 -17.34
N VAL A 311 -15.59 -14.99 -16.67
CA VAL A 311 -15.42 -15.14 -15.20
C VAL A 311 -13.96 -14.96 -14.76
N LEU A 312 -13.01 -15.31 -15.64
CA LEU A 312 -11.60 -15.15 -15.40
C LEU A 312 -11.14 -13.69 -15.47
N ASP A 313 -11.69 -12.89 -16.41
CA ASP A 313 -11.39 -11.45 -16.51
C ASP A 313 -11.98 -10.67 -15.34
N ASP A 314 -13.19 -11.03 -14.92
CA ASP A 314 -13.84 -10.44 -13.75
C ASP A 314 -13.00 -10.74 -12.48
N GLU A 315 -12.59 -11.98 -12.26
CA GLU A 315 -11.71 -12.34 -11.13
C GLU A 315 -10.35 -11.63 -11.18
N ALA A 316 -9.71 -11.56 -12.36
CA ALA A 316 -8.43 -10.87 -12.51
C ALA A 316 -8.57 -9.35 -12.27
N TYR A 317 -9.70 -8.76 -12.66
CA TYR A 317 -10.03 -7.37 -12.37
C TYR A 317 -10.24 -7.15 -10.87
N GLU A 318 -11.03 -7.99 -10.20
CA GLU A 318 -11.28 -7.89 -8.76
C GLU A 318 -9.98 -8.01 -7.96
N ARG A 319 -9.10 -8.96 -8.30
CA ARG A 319 -7.76 -9.08 -7.68
C ARG A 319 -6.84 -7.92 -8.02
N ALA A 320 -6.84 -7.48 -9.28
CA ALA A 320 -6.01 -6.45 -9.91
C ALA A 320 -4.46 -6.64 -9.84
N THR A 321 -3.92 -7.30 -8.81
CA THR A 321 -2.49 -7.56 -8.63
C THR A 321 -2.26 -8.87 -7.89
N SER A 322 -1.14 -9.55 -8.17
CA SER A 322 -0.63 -10.62 -7.29
C SER A 322 -0.08 -10.02 -5.99
N ILE A 323 -0.11 -10.80 -4.90
CA ILE A 323 0.33 -10.40 -3.56
C ILE A 323 1.48 -11.31 -3.11
N TYR A 324 2.62 -10.73 -2.75
CA TYR A 324 3.85 -11.44 -2.40
C TYR A 324 4.09 -11.43 -0.89
N LEU A 325 3.46 -12.37 -0.19
CA LEU A 325 3.69 -12.58 1.25
C LEU A 325 5.05 -13.24 1.46
N VAL A 326 5.54 -13.23 2.69
CA VAL A 326 6.87 -13.80 2.99
C VAL A 326 6.94 -15.30 2.70
N ASP A 327 5.88 -16.06 2.98
CA ASP A 327 5.85 -17.51 2.85
C ASP A 327 5.24 -18.01 1.53
N ARG A 328 4.47 -17.18 0.82
CA ARG A 328 3.75 -17.57 -0.39
C ARG A 328 3.37 -16.40 -1.29
N VAL A 329 2.98 -16.72 -2.52
CA VAL A 329 2.38 -15.77 -3.46
C VAL A 329 0.90 -16.09 -3.61
N VAL A 330 0.05 -15.07 -3.55
CA VAL A 330 -1.37 -15.15 -3.95
C VAL A 330 -1.48 -14.54 -5.35
N PRO A 331 -1.64 -15.35 -6.40
CA PRO A 331 -1.55 -14.86 -7.76
C PRO A 331 -2.85 -14.16 -8.21
N MET A 332 -2.70 -13.22 -9.15
CA MET A 332 -3.83 -12.60 -9.86
C MET A 332 -4.52 -13.60 -10.80
N LEU A 333 -3.77 -14.54 -11.38
CA LEU A 333 -4.25 -15.52 -12.35
C LEU A 333 -4.04 -16.96 -11.83
N PRO A 334 -4.93 -17.90 -12.18
CA PRO A 334 -4.73 -19.32 -11.89
C PRO A 334 -3.41 -19.85 -12.46
N GLU A 335 -2.78 -20.79 -11.75
CA GLU A 335 -1.43 -21.29 -12.07
C GLU A 335 -1.29 -21.87 -13.48
N VAL A 336 -2.36 -22.48 -14.01
CA VAL A 336 -2.39 -23.03 -15.38
C VAL A 336 -2.07 -21.96 -16.43
N LEU A 337 -2.41 -20.69 -16.15
CA LEU A 337 -2.07 -19.54 -16.98
C LEU A 337 -0.75 -18.90 -16.53
N SER A 338 -0.64 -18.50 -15.26
CA SER A 338 0.51 -17.72 -14.78
C SER A 338 1.84 -18.48 -14.87
N ASN A 339 1.88 -19.75 -14.44
CA ASN A 339 3.09 -20.59 -14.46
C ASN A 339 3.20 -21.47 -15.72
N GLY A 340 2.11 -21.53 -16.50
CA GLY A 340 1.98 -22.39 -17.68
C GLY A 340 1.96 -21.59 -18.97
N ALA A 341 0.76 -21.27 -19.45
CA ALA A 341 0.53 -20.74 -20.80
C ALA A 341 1.17 -19.36 -21.04
N CYS A 342 1.15 -18.50 -20.03
CA CYS A 342 1.68 -17.13 -20.12
C CYS A 342 3.17 -17.07 -19.78
N SER A 343 3.65 -17.88 -18.83
CA SER A 343 5.06 -17.91 -18.43
C SER A 343 5.97 -18.20 -19.63
N LEU A 344 6.95 -17.32 -19.87
CA LEU A 344 7.89 -17.39 -21.00
C LEU A 344 9.01 -18.43 -20.79
N ARG A 345 8.59 -19.67 -20.51
CA ARG A 345 9.49 -20.80 -20.21
C ARG A 345 10.48 -21.07 -21.35
N PRO A 346 11.72 -21.49 -21.02
CA PRO A 346 12.71 -21.83 -22.03
C PRO A 346 12.25 -23.04 -22.84
N HIS A 347 12.64 -23.06 -24.11
CA HIS A 347 12.41 -24.11 -25.09
C HIS A 347 10.93 -24.40 -25.41
N GLU A 348 10.08 -23.40 -25.24
CA GLU A 348 8.67 -23.46 -25.59
C GLU A 348 8.27 -22.28 -26.49
N GLU A 349 7.35 -22.53 -27.43
CA GLU A 349 6.72 -21.45 -28.19
C GLU A 349 5.71 -20.72 -27.31
N LYS A 350 5.78 -19.39 -27.30
CA LYS A 350 4.90 -18.55 -26.48
C LYS A 350 4.37 -17.37 -27.26
N TYR A 351 3.11 -17.02 -26.99
CA TYR A 351 2.53 -15.78 -27.48
C TYR A 351 2.96 -14.61 -26.61
N THR A 352 3.47 -13.58 -27.28
CA THR A 352 3.99 -12.37 -26.64
C THR A 352 3.41 -11.12 -27.26
N PHE A 353 3.44 -10.04 -26.50
CA PHE A 353 3.22 -8.67 -26.93
C PHE A 353 4.55 -7.93 -26.77
N SER A 354 5.10 -7.48 -27.89
CA SER A 354 6.47 -7.00 -27.93
C SER A 354 6.60 -5.52 -28.24
N ALA A 355 7.64 -4.93 -27.64
CA ALA A 355 8.22 -3.67 -28.06
C ALA A 355 9.60 -3.94 -28.64
N VAL A 356 9.80 -3.67 -29.92
CA VAL A 356 11.05 -3.95 -30.64
C VAL A 356 11.69 -2.65 -31.09
N PHE A 357 12.96 -2.46 -30.73
CA PHE A 357 13.71 -1.24 -31.00
C PHE A 357 14.94 -1.52 -31.84
N GLN A 358 15.15 -0.71 -32.87
CA GLN A 358 16.42 -0.66 -33.58
C GLN A 358 17.20 0.57 -33.10
N MET A 359 18.32 0.36 -32.41
CA MET A 359 19.09 1.42 -31.79
C MET A 359 20.58 1.32 -32.06
N ASN A 360 21.29 2.44 -31.92
CA ASN A 360 22.74 2.49 -32.08
C ASN A 360 23.48 2.43 -30.73
N GLU A 361 24.81 2.46 -30.79
CA GLU A 361 25.72 2.45 -29.61
C GLU A 361 25.48 3.58 -28.60
N LYS A 362 24.80 4.66 -29.02
CA LYS A 362 24.46 5.80 -28.17
C LYS A 362 23.06 5.68 -27.55
N CYS A 363 22.42 4.53 -27.72
CA CYS A 363 21.03 4.26 -27.32
C CYS A 363 20.01 5.17 -28.03
N GLU A 364 20.35 5.72 -29.21
CA GLU A 364 19.39 6.46 -30.03
C GLU A 364 18.51 5.47 -30.80
N ILE A 365 17.19 5.53 -30.57
CA ILE A 365 16.22 4.72 -31.30
C ILE A 365 16.07 5.27 -32.72
N LYS A 366 16.29 4.42 -33.72
CA LYS A 366 16.11 4.72 -35.14
C LYS A 366 14.80 4.18 -35.69
N ASN A 367 14.32 3.07 -35.12
CA ASN A 367 13.03 2.49 -35.44
C ASN A 367 12.43 1.83 -34.19
N GLU A 368 11.11 1.84 -34.09
CA GLU A 368 10.35 1.19 -33.04
C GLU A 368 9.13 0.48 -33.63
N TRP A 369 8.81 -0.68 -33.09
CA TRP A 369 7.65 -1.48 -33.50
C TRP A 369 6.98 -2.08 -32.27
N PHE A 370 5.65 -2.01 -32.23
CA PHE A 370 4.83 -2.60 -31.17
C PHE A 370 3.82 -3.56 -31.78
N GLY A 371 3.61 -4.71 -31.15
CA GLY A 371 2.58 -5.64 -31.59
C GLY A 371 2.75 -7.04 -31.04
N ARG A 372 1.81 -7.90 -31.43
CA ARG A 372 1.80 -9.31 -31.06
C ARG A 372 2.84 -10.11 -31.84
N THR A 373 3.56 -10.97 -31.13
CA THR A 373 4.64 -11.82 -31.60
C THR A 373 4.43 -13.26 -31.14
N VAL A 374 5.13 -14.19 -31.80
CA VAL A 374 5.41 -15.51 -31.25
C VAL A 374 6.92 -15.64 -31.08
N THR A 375 7.33 -16.12 -29.91
CA THR A 375 8.73 -16.21 -29.48
C THR A 375 9.05 -17.63 -29.01
N TYR A 376 10.34 -17.93 -28.95
CA TYR A 376 10.89 -19.17 -28.40
C TYR A 376 12.07 -18.76 -27.52
N SER A 377 11.99 -18.98 -26.22
CA SER A 377 13.07 -18.61 -25.30
C SER A 377 14.18 -19.67 -25.37
N ASP A 378 15.39 -19.26 -25.73
CA ASP A 378 16.57 -20.13 -25.84
C ASP A 378 17.14 -20.52 -24.47
N ALA A 379 16.88 -19.72 -23.43
CA ALA A 379 17.38 -20.00 -22.09
C ALA A 379 16.62 -19.22 -21.00
N ARG A 380 16.75 -19.72 -19.76
CA ARG A 380 16.33 -19.04 -18.52
C ARG A 380 17.56 -18.84 -17.66
N PHE A 381 17.72 -17.65 -17.10
CA PHE A 381 18.75 -17.36 -16.10
C PHE A 381 18.16 -16.84 -14.80
N ALA A 382 18.85 -17.12 -13.70
CA ALA A 382 18.71 -16.32 -12.49
C ALA A 382 19.44 -14.97 -12.64
N TYR A 383 19.01 -13.95 -11.90
CA TYR A 383 19.74 -12.68 -11.81
C TYR A 383 21.21 -12.88 -11.42
N GLU A 384 21.49 -13.82 -10.53
CA GLU A 384 22.83 -14.13 -10.04
C GLU A 384 23.72 -14.74 -11.14
N GLU A 385 23.17 -15.57 -12.03
CA GLU A 385 23.90 -16.12 -13.18
C GLU A 385 24.20 -15.04 -14.22
N ALA A 386 23.21 -14.20 -14.56
CA ALA A 386 23.42 -13.07 -15.46
C ALA A 386 24.43 -12.06 -14.87
N GLN A 387 24.43 -11.88 -13.55
CA GLN A 387 25.42 -11.07 -12.85
C GLN A 387 26.82 -11.68 -12.96
N ALA A 388 26.97 -13.00 -12.82
CA ALA A 388 28.25 -13.67 -13.02
C ALA A 388 28.80 -13.46 -14.44
N ILE A 389 27.96 -13.53 -15.48
CA ILE A 389 28.35 -13.20 -16.86
C ILE A 389 28.92 -11.78 -16.93
N ILE A 390 28.24 -10.81 -16.32
CA ILE A 390 28.67 -9.40 -16.33
C ILE A 390 30.01 -9.22 -15.60
N GLU A 391 30.16 -9.82 -14.41
CA GLU A 391 31.32 -9.67 -13.54
C GLU A 391 32.57 -10.35 -14.11
N ASN A 392 32.44 -11.58 -14.60
CA ASN A 392 33.54 -12.34 -15.22
C ASN A 392 34.13 -11.59 -16.44
N ASN A 393 33.29 -10.79 -17.10
CA ASN A 393 33.64 -10.06 -18.32
C ASN A 393 33.81 -8.55 -18.10
N ALA A 394 33.95 -8.08 -16.85
CA ALA A 394 33.99 -6.65 -16.52
C ALA A 394 35.18 -5.89 -17.16
N THR A 395 36.23 -6.60 -17.59
CA THR A 395 37.43 -6.02 -18.22
C THR A 395 37.33 -5.90 -19.75
N ILE A 396 36.30 -6.48 -20.38
CA ILE A 396 36.12 -6.41 -21.83
C ILE A 396 35.62 -5.01 -22.22
N ASN A 397 36.35 -4.36 -23.13
CA ASN A 397 35.98 -3.03 -23.64
C ASN A 397 34.67 -3.09 -24.47
N GLU A 398 33.86 -2.03 -24.42
CA GLU A 398 32.55 -1.91 -25.10
C GLU A 398 32.60 -2.19 -26.61
N VAL A 399 33.72 -1.86 -27.25
CA VAL A 399 33.93 -2.04 -28.69
C VAL A 399 34.34 -3.47 -29.05
N ASP A 400 34.88 -4.21 -28.09
CA ASP A 400 35.49 -5.53 -28.30
C ASP A 400 34.50 -6.68 -28.07
N VAL A 401 33.45 -6.47 -27.24
CA VAL A 401 32.42 -7.48 -26.93
C VAL A 401 31.83 -8.11 -28.20
N LEU A 402 31.54 -7.30 -29.23
CA LEU A 402 30.93 -7.79 -30.48
C LEU A 402 31.95 -8.37 -31.47
N LYS A 403 33.25 -8.09 -31.31
CA LYS A 403 34.30 -8.47 -32.25
C LYS A 403 35.07 -9.73 -31.82
N HIS A 404 35.11 -10.00 -30.52
CA HIS A 404 35.98 -11.00 -29.93
C HIS A 404 35.20 -11.97 -29.03
N LYS A 405 34.29 -12.76 -29.62
CA LYS A 405 33.50 -13.78 -28.89
C LYS A 405 34.39 -14.78 -28.15
N GLU A 406 35.56 -15.08 -28.69
CA GLU A 406 36.56 -15.99 -28.10
C GLU A 406 37.16 -15.51 -26.78
N LYS A 407 36.98 -14.23 -26.43
CA LYS A 407 37.48 -13.65 -25.17
C LYS A 407 36.40 -13.60 -24.08
N ILE A 408 35.16 -13.96 -24.41
CA ILE A 408 34.05 -13.93 -23.45
C ILE A 408 34.16 -15.16 -22.56
N ASP A 409 34.24 -14.93 -21.26
CA ASP A 409 34.11 -15.97 -20.25
C ASP A 409 32.63 -16.32 -20.10
N THR A 410 32.28 -17.55 -20.45
CA THR A 410 30.92 -18.11 -20.40
C THR A 410 30.67 -18.93 -19.13
N THR A 411 31.60 -18.91 -18.18
CA THR A 411 31.51 -19.73 -16.96
C THR A 411 30.42 -19.20 -16.03
N ILE A 412 29.50 -20.08 -15.64
CA ILE A 412 28.52 -19.85 -14.58
C ILE A 412 28.92 -20.69 -13.37
N PRO A 413 29.32 -20.07 -12.25
CA PRO A 413 29.73 -20.79 -11.05
C PRO A 413 28.61 -21.62 -10.41
N ALA A 414 28.96 -22.72 -9.77
CA ALA A 414 28.01 -23.62 -9.11
C ALA A 414 27.16 -22.94 -8.03
N GLU A 415 27.71 -21.93 -7.34
CA GLU A 415 27.09 -21.23 -6.21
C GLU A 415 25.87 -20.40 -6.65
N VAL A 416 25.91 -19.85 -7.86
CA VAL A 416 24.83 -19.01 -8.42
C VAL A 416 23.96 -19.76 -9.42
N SER A 417 24.44 -20.89 -9.92
CA SER A 417 23.77 -21.72 -10.92
C SER A 417 22.38 -22.17 -10.47
N LEU A 418 21.43 -22.16 -11.41
CA LEU A 418 20.10 -22.74 -11.20
C LEU A 418 20.16 -24.25 -10.97
N THR A 419 21.16 -24.96 -11.52
CA THR A 419 21.32 -26.41 -11.38
C THR A 419 22.13 -26.80 -10.14
N GLY A 420 22.83 -25.86 -9.51
CA GLY A 420 23.79 -26.11 -8.44
C GLY A 420 25.13 -26.68 -8.93
N GLU A 421 25.34 -26.74 -10.24
CA GLU A 421 26.59 -27.19 -10.87
C GLU A 421 27.17 -26.08 -11.75
N GLU A 422 28.51 -26.02 -11.84
CA GLU A 422 29.19 -25.12 -12.76
C GLU A 422 28.93 -25.54 -14.21
N TYR A 423 28.63 -24.58 -15.08
CA TYR A 423 28.45 -24.85 -16.51
C TYR A 423 28.93 -23.69 -17.38
N GLN A 424 29.00 -23.94 -18.69
CA GLN A 424 29.33 -22.93 -19.70
C GLN A 424 28.05 -22.54 -20.44
N THR A 425 27.67 -21.26 -20.39
CA THR A 425 26.53 -20.74 -21.14
C THR A 425 26.86 -20.55 -22.63
N ASP A 426 25.83 -20.38 -23.46
CA ASP A 426 26.01 -19.99 -24.86
C ASP A 426 26.71 -18.63 -24.98
N VAL A 427 27.74 -18.56 -25.84
CA VAL A 427 28.56 -17.36 -26.04
C VAL A 427 27.75 -16.19 -26.61
N ASP A 428 26.71 -16.47 -27.41
CA ASP A 428 25.86 -15.44 -28.01
C ASP A 428 24.96 -14.81 -26.95
N ILE A 429 24.48 -15.61 -26.00
CA ILE A 429 23.73 -15.11 -24.83
C ILE A 429 24.65 -14.28 -23.95
N ALA A 430 25.85 -14.76 -23.63
CA ALA A 430 26.80 -14.01 -22.82
C ALA A 430 27.16 -12.67 -23.49
N GLN A 431 27.42 -12.68 -24.79
CA GLN A 431 27.65 -11.48 -25.59
C GLN A 431 26.46 -10.50 -25.54
N ALA A 432 25.24 -11.00 -25.73
CA ALA A 432 24.02 -10.21 -25.67
C ALA A 432 23.84 -9.57 -24.29
N THR A 433 23.99 -10.34 -23.20
CA THR A 433 23.89 -9.87 -21.81
C THR A 433 24.89 -8.75 -21.52
N ILE A 434 26.17 -8.93 -21.88
CA ILE A 434 27.19 -7.90 -21.68
C ILE A 434 26.83 -6.63 -22.46
N LYS A 435 26.43 -6.78 -23.73
CA LYS A 435 26.12 -5.64 -24.59
C LYS A 435 24.88 -4.87 -24.12
N MET A 436 23.83 -5.59 -23.74
CA MET A 436 22.61 -5.01 -23.18
C MET A 436 22.88 -4.29 -21.86
N ASN A 437 23.74 -4.82 -20.99
CA ASN A 437 24.13 -4.13 -19.76
C ASN A 437 24.86 -2.80 -20.05
N GLN A 438 25.75 -2.77 -21.04
CA GLN A 438 26.41 -1.52 -21.46
C GLN A 438 25.40 -0.46 -21.92
N LEU A 439 24.42 -0.85 -22.74
CA LEU A 439 23.35 0.04 -23.20
C LEU A 439 22.46 0.50 -22.03
N ALA A 440 22.11 -0.42 -21.12
CA ALA A 440 21.33 -0.10 -19.92
C ALA A 440 22.04 0.92 -19.02
N ARG A 441 23.35 0.77 -18.78
CA ARG A 441 24.14 1.75 -18.03
C ARG A 441 24.12 3.14 -18.69
N LYS A 442 24.22 3.20 -20.03
CA LYS A 442 24.13 4.46 -20.79
C LYS A 442 22.74 5.10 -20.65
N MET A 443 21.67 4.32 -20.77
CA MET A 443 20.28 4.78 -20.59
C MET A 443 20.02 5.28 -19.16
N ARG A 444 20.44 4.51 -18.15
CA ARG A 444 20.32 4.88 -16.73
C ARG A 444 21.04 6.19 -16.44
N ASN A 445 22.28 6.34 -16.90
CA ASN A 445 23.04 7.57 -16.73
C ASN A 445 22.36 8.78 -17.40
N ALA A 446 21.74 8.60 -18.57
CA ALA A 446 20.94 9.66 -19.19
C ALA A 446 19.71 10.01 -18.35
N ARG A 447 18.94 9.02 -17.92
CA ARG A 447 17.75 9.18 -17.08
C ARG A 447 18.04 9.90 -15.75
N MET A 448 19.16 9.57 -15.09
CA MET A 448 19.58 10.25 -13.87
C MET A 448 19.99 11.72 -14.12
N ARG A 449 20.61 12.03 -15.27
CA ARG A 449 20.89 13.42 -15.66
C ARG A 449 19.62 14.21 -15.97
N ASP A 450 18.59 13.54 -16.47
CA ASP A 450 17.28 14.14 -16.78
C ASP A 450 16.41 14.34 -15.53
N GLY A 451 16.90 13.98 -14.34
CA GLY A 451 16.25 14.27 -13.06
C GLY A 451 15.51 13.09 -12.42
N ALA A 452 15.74 11.85 -12.88
CA ALA A 452 15.21 10.69 -12.17
C ALA A 452 15.87 10.52 -10.80
N ILE A 453 15.13 9.95 -9.85
CA ILE A 453 15.61 9.72 -8.49
C ILE A 453 15.85 8.24 -8.29
N SER A 454 17.04 7.89 -7.78
CA SER A 454 17.40 6.50 -7.49
C SER A 454 17.14 6.20 -6.02
N PHE A 455 16.24 5.26 -5.74
CA PHE A 455 16.08 4.69 -4.40
C PHE A 455 16.58 3.25 -4.44
N ASP A 456 17.84 3.02 -4.07
CA ASP A 456 18.34 1.67 -3.85
C ASP A 456 17.73 1.14 -2.55
N LYS A 457 16.60 0.43 -2.66
CA LYS A 457 15.91 -0.17 -1.51
C LYS A 457 16.62 -1.45 -1.10
N VAL A 458 16.97 -1.56 0.17
CA VAL A 458 17.38 -2.82 0.77
C VAL A 458 16.12 -3.60 1.14
N GLU A 459 15.90 -4.74 0.50
CA GLU A 459 14.76 -5.59 0.80
C GLU A 459 15.13 -6.64 1.84
N VAL A 460 14.32 -6.75 2.89
CA VAL A 460 14.46 -7.77 3.93
C VAL A 460 13.79 -9.06 3.44
N LYS A 461 14.54 -10.15 3.42
CA LYS A 461 14.07 -11.49 3.11
C LYS A 461 14.47 -12.45 4.24
N PHE A 462 13.78 -13.59 4.29
CA PHE A 462 13.94 -14.57 5.35
C PHE A 462 14.32 -15.91 4.74
N ASP A 463 15.26 -16.60 5.37
CA ASP A 463 15.46 -18.03 5.16
C ASP A 463 14.43 -18.77 6.01
N LEU A 464 13.63 -19.62 5.36
CA LEU A 464 12.54 -20.35 5.99
C LEU A 464 12.85 -21.84 6.09
N ASP A 465 12.44 -22.48 7.18
CA ASP A 465 12.43 -23.94 7.29
C ASP A 465 11.20 -24.58 6.61
N GLU A 466 11.04 -25.91 6.71
CA GLU A 466 9.94 -26.66 6.09
C GLU A 466 8.56 -26.26 6.65
N GLU A 467 8.52 -25.78 7.89
CA GLU A 467 7.32 -25.28 8.58
C GLU A 467 7.11 -23.76 8.43
N ALA A 468 7.88 -23.10 7.57
CA ALA A 468 7.86 -21.66 7.32
C ALA A 468 8.20 -20.79 8.55
N ASN A 469 9.02 -21.29 9.47
CA ASN A 469 9.65 -20.46 10.50
C ASN A 469 10.87 -19.71 9.93
N PRO A 470 11.08 -18.44 10.31
CA PRO A 470 12.27 -17.70 9.92
C PRO A 470 13.49 -18.18 10.71
N VAL A 471 14.47 -18.80 10.05
CA VAL A 471 15.74 -19.24 10.65
C VAL A 471 16.89 -18.26 10.38
N GLY A 472 16.73 -17.38 9.40
CA GLY A 472 17.73 -16.40 9.00
C GLY A 472 17.10 -15.17 8.36
N VAL A 473 17.83 -14.06 8.37
CA VAL A 473 17.48 -12.82 7.69
C VAL A 473 18.61 -12.43 6.76
N PHE A 474 18.28 -12.14 5.51
CA PHE A 474 19.23 -11.64 4.52
C PHE A 474 18.66 -10.45 3.76
N PHE A 475 19.56 -9.69 3.15
CA PHE A 475 19.24 -8.46 2.45
C PHE A 475 19.49 -8.61 0.96
N LYS A 476 18.45 -8.34 0.16
CA LYS A 476 18.58 -8.29 -1.29
C LYS A 476 18.86 -6.86 -1.74
N THR A 477 19.88 -6.70 -2.57
CA THR A 477 20.25 -5.44 -3.22
C THR A 477 20.21 -5.58 -4.73
N SER A 478 19.86 -4.50 -5.43
CA SER A 478 19.76 -4.48 -6.90
C SER A 478 21.15 -4.35 -7.53
N LYS A 479 21.59 -5.37 -8.26
CA LYS A 479 22.87 -5.41 -8.98
C LYS A 479 22.71 -5.04 -10.46
N ASP A 480 23.80 -5.07 -11.23
CA ASP A 480 23.79 -4.65 -12.63
C ASP A 480 22.84 -5.50 -13.50
N ALA A 481 22.72 -6.81 -13.26
CA ALA A 481 21.75 -7.65 -13.95
C ALA A 481 20.30 -7.18 -13.70
N ASN A 482 19.93 -6.90 -12.45
CA ASN A 482 18.62 -6.36 -12.10
C ASN A 482 18.36 -5.02 -12.80
N LYS A 483 19.34 -4.13 -12.71
CA LYS A 483 19.23 -2.79 -13.29
C LYS A 483 19.33 -2.80 -14.82
N MET A 484 19.81 -3.88 -15.46
CA MET A 484 19.77 -4.07 -16.90
C MET A 484 18.34 -4.36 -17.34
N ILE A 485 17.70 -5.36 -16.73
CA ILE A 485 16.29 -5.70 -16.99
C ILE A 485 15.40 -4.49 -16.73
N GLU A 486 15.58 -3.81 -15.59
CA GLU A 486 14.82 -2.61 -15.23
C GLU A 486 14.83 -1.55 -16.36
N GLU A 487 16.00 -1.22 -16.92
CA GLU A 487 16.10 -0.18 -17.95
C GLU A 487 15.41 -0.56 -19.27
N PHE A 488 15.42 -1.84 -19.66
CA PHE A 488 14.70 -2.29 -20.85
C PHE A 488 13.18 -2.34 -20.61
N MET A 489 12.74 -2.72 -19.41
CA MET A 489 11.32 -2.63 -19.04
C MET A 489 10.84 -1.18 -19.00
N LEU A 490 11.62 -0.27 -18.39
CA LEU A 490 11.33 1.17 -18.39
C LEU A 490 11.27 1.72 -19.82
N LEU A 491 12.15 1.26 -20.72
CA LEU A 491 12.14 1.65 -22.12
C LEU A 491 10.82 1.25 -22.80
N ALA A 492 10.39 0.00 -22.66
CA ALA A 492 9.13 -0.49 -23.22
C ALA A 492 7.93 0.28 -22.65
N ASN A 493 7.84 0.38 -21.32
CA ASN A 493 6.81 1.12 -20.59
C ASN A 493 6.66 2.56 -21.08
N ARG A 494 7.78 3.29 -21.17
CA ARG A 494 7.80 4.68 -21.65
C ARG A 494 7.39 4.78 -23.12
N LYS A 495 7.91 3.91 -23.97
CA LYS A 495 7.70 4.03 -25.42
C LYS A 495 6.30 3.61 -25.88
N VAL A 496 5.73 2.59 -25.25
CA VAL A 496 4.32 2.21 -25.47
C VAL A 496 3.38 3.35 -25.05
N SER A 497 3.56 3.89 -23.84
CA SER A 497 2.72 5.00 -23.37
C SER A 497 2.92 6.28 -24.19
N GLU A 498 4.14 6.60 -24.62
CA GLU A 498 4.43 7.72 -25.52
C GLU A 498 3.73 7.55 -26.88
N PHE A 499 3.76 6.34 -27.45
CA PHE A 499 3.12 6.03 -28.73
C PHE A 499 1.61 6.27 -28.72
N VAL A 500 0.92 5.82 -27.66
CA VAL A 500 -0.52 6.02 -27.51
C VAL A 500 -0.85 7.46 -27.09
N GLY A 501 -0.11 8.01 -26.13
CA GLY A 501 -0.36 9.33 -25.56
C GLY A 501 -0.28 10.46 -26.59
N LYS A 502 0.66 10.38 -27.54
CA LYS A 502 0.75 11.34 -28.65
C LYS A 502 -0.47 11.35 -29.58
N GLN A 503 -1.23 10.25 -29.62
CA GLN A 503 -2.47 10.17 -30.39
C GLN A 503 -3.67 10.79 -29.65
N LYS A 504 -3.48 11.22 -28.39
CA LYS A 504 -4.54 11.75 -27.50
C LYS A 504 -5.71 10.78 -27.34
N LYS A 505 -5.41 9.48 -27.29
CA LYS A 505 -6.37 8.43 -26.98
C LYS A 505 -6.28 8.06 -25.50
N THR A 506 -7.39 7.59 -24.94
CA THR A 506 -7.46 7.06 -23.58
C THR A 506 -6.45 5.94 -23.40
N PHE A 507 -5.64 6.02 -22.36
CA PHE A 507 -4.65 5.01 -22.01
C PHE A 507 -4.52 4.89 -20.49
N VAL A 508 -3.85 3.85 -20.01
CA VAL A 508 -3.58 3.65 -18.59
C VAL A 508 -2.17 4.15 -18.30
N TYR A 509 -2.06 5.22 -17.50
CA TYR A 509 -0.79 5.77 -17.07
C TYR A 509 -0.51 5.40 -15.63
N ARG A 510 0.77 5.23 -15.31
CA ARG A 510 1.28 5.17 -13.94
C ARG A 510 1.92 6.52 -13.66
N VAL A 511 1.22 7.36 -12.92
CA VAL A 511 1.66 8.73 -12.65
C VAL A 511 2.28 8.85 -11.27
N HIS A 512 3.16 9.82 -11.11
CA HIS A 512 3.77 10.13 -9.82
C HIS A 512 4.00 11.64 -9.78
N ASP A 513 3.27 12.31 -8.89
CA ASP A 513 3.30 13.76 -8.78
C ASP A 513 4.61 14.27 -8.15
N GLU A 514 4.79 15.58 -8.14
CA GLU A 514 5.89 16.27 -7.48
C GLU A 514 5.90 15.99 -5.96
N PRO A 515 7.08 16.06 -5.31
CA PRO A 515 7.18 15.92 -3.87
C PRO A 515 6.45 17.05 -3.15
N ASN A 516 5.99 16.79 -1.92
CA ASN A 516 5.34 17.81 -1.12
C ASN A 516 6.36 18.81 -0.54
N ASP A 517 6.17 20.11 -0.80
CA ASP A 517 7.07 21.19 -0.38
C ASP A 517 7.28 21.27 1.14
N GLU A 518 6.23 21.05 1.93
CA GLU A 518 6.34 21.08 3.40
C GLU A 518 7.21 19.91 3.90
N LYS A 519 7.04 18.72 3.32
CA LYS A 519 7.86 17.55 3.64
C LYS A 519 9.31 17.74 3.20
N LEU A 520 9.56 18.35 2.04
CA LEU A 520 10.90 18.70 1.60
C LEU A 520 11.57 19.70 2.55
N ALA A 521 10.83 20.71 3.03
CA ALA A 521 11.34 21.66 4.03
C ALA A 521 11.71 20.95 5.34
N GLN A 522 10.89 20.01 5.81
CA GLN A 522 11.20 19.19 6.98
C GLN A 522 12.45 18.32 6.77
N LEU A 523 12.56 17.66 5.61
CA LEU A 523 13.76 16.90 5.25
C LEU A 523 15.01 17.78 5.31
N GLN A 524 14.95 18.99 4.73
CA GLN A 524 16.06 19.95 4.78
C GLN A 524 16.49 20.29 6.21
N THR A 525 15.54 20.49 7.13
CA THR A 525 15.85 20.77 8.54
C THR A 525 16.60 19.61 9.20
N VAL A 526 16.24 18.37 8.87
CA VAL A 526 16.90 17.17 9.42
C VAL A 526 18.28 16.99 8.81
N VAL A 527 18.40 16.98 7.48
CA VAL A 527 19.68 16.69 6.79
C VAL A 527 20.72 17.80 6.96
N ALA A 528 20.30 19.04 7.22
CA ALA A 528 21.18 20.14 7.57
C ALA A 528 22.02 19.88 8.83
N ARG A 529 21.51 19.06 9.76
CA ARG A 529 22.23 18.69 11.00
C ARG A 529 23.39 17.75 10.73
N PHE A 530 23.24 16.93 9.70
CA PHE A 530 24.29 16.04 9.19
C PHE A 530 25.22 16.75 8.20
N GLY A 531 25.07 18.08 8.03
CA GLY A 531 25.92 18.89 7.15
C GLY A 531 25.49 18.93 5.68
N HIS A 532 24.34 18.33 5.33
CA HIS A 532 23.83 18.32 3.96
C HIS A 532 22.95 19.53 3.66
N LYS A 533 22.99 20.03 2.42
CA LYS A 533 22.12 21.11 1.95
C LYS A 533 21.44 20.71 0.66
N LEU A 534 20.12 20.84 0.64
CA LEU A 534 19.28 20.61 -0.52
C LEU A 534 18.97 21.94 -1.21
N ASN A 535 18.87 21.88 -2.53
CA ASN A 535 18.50 23.01 -3.37
C ASN A 535 17.12 22.78 -3.99
N PHE A 536 16.15 23.61 -3.59
CA PHE A 536 14.75 23.51 -4.01
C PHE A 536 14.35 24.53 -5.09
N LYS A 537 15.29 25.08 -5.86
CA LYS A 537 15.01 26.14 -6.85
C LYS A 537 14.15 25.69 -8.04
N ASP A 538 14.38 24.47 -8.52
CA ASP A 538 13.67 23.85 -9.64
C ASP A 538 13.79 22.32 -9.57
N LYS A 539 12.96 21.62 -10.36
CA LYS A 539 12.87 20.15 -10.35
C LYS A 539 14.21 19.43 -10.52
N ASN A 540 15.04 19.89 -11.45
CA ASN A 540 16.33 19.24 -11.72
C ASN A 540 17.30 19.46 -10.55
N ASN A 541 17.27 20.65 -9.95
CA ASN A 541 18.03 20.93 -8.74
C ASN A 541 17.55 20.11 -7.54
N ILE A 542 16.23 19.87 -7.41
CA ILE A 542 15.67 19.00 -6.36
C ILE A 542 16.16 17.57 -6.56
N ALA A 543 15.93 16.98 -7.74
CA ALA A 543 16.31 15.60 -8.01
C ALA A 543 17.82 15.36 -7.87
N SER A 544 18.65 16.26 -8.40
CA SER A 544 20.11 16.16 -8.24
C SER A 544 20.55 16.32 -6.79
N SER A 545 19.93 17.22 -6.02
CA SER A 545 20.22 17.37 -4.58
C SER A 545 19.84 16.12 -3.78
N LEU A 546 18.69 15.52 -4.09
CA LEU A 546 18.24 14.28 -3.44
C LEU A 546 19.14 13.11 -3.81
N ASN A 547 19.50 12.93 -5.09
CA ASN A 547 20.43 11.89 -5.51
C ASN A 547 21.82 12.04 -4.89
N ASN A 548 22.34 13.27 -4.79
CA ASN A 548 23.61 13.54 -4.12
C ASN A 548 23.51 13.23 -2.62
N LEU A 549 22.42 13.64 -1.96
CA LEU A 549 22.15 13.32 -0.57
C LEU A 549 22.16 11.80 -0.35
N LEU A 550 21.35 11.05 -1.11
CA LEU A 550 21.24 9.59 -1.00
C LEU A 550 22.58 8.91 -1.25
N LYS A 551 23.38 9.40 -2.20
CA LYS A 551 24.72 8.90 -2.48
C LYS A 551 25.72 9.21 -1.36
N ASP A 552 25.68 10.42 -0.80
CA ASP A 552 26.63 10.87 0.21
C ASP A 552 26.38 10.21 1.57
N VAL A 553 25.18 9.70 1.83
CA VAL A 553 24.84 9.01 3.08
C VAL A 553 25.12 7.51 3.03
N VAL A 554 25.42 6.93 1.86
CA VAL A 554 25.73 5.49 1.75
C VAL A 554 26.87 5.11 2.68
N GLY A 555 26.63 4.12 3.54
CA GLY A 555 27.58 3.61 4.52
C GLY A 555 27.73 4.46 5.79
N LYS A 556 26.97 5.56 5.93
CA LYS A 556 26.93 6.38 7.13
C LYS A 556 25.80 5.97 8.07
N LYS A 557 25.93 6.30 9.36
CA LYS A 557 24.94 6.02 10.41
C LYS A 557 23.55 6.60 10.10
N GLU A 558 23.49 7.75 9.42
CA GLU A 558 22.25 8.43 9.07
C GLU A 558 21.56 7.90 7.79
N GLN A 559 22.15 6.92 7.08
CA GLN A 559 21.65 6.44 5.80
C GLN A 559 20.16 6.04 5.85
N ASN A 560 19.80 5.10 6.73
CA ASN A 560 18.43 4.54 6.78
C ASN A 560 17.38 5.63 7.06
N LEU A 561 17.74 6.57 7.94
CA LEU A 561 16.88 7.69 8.28
C LEU A 561 16.66 8.60 7.07
N VAL A 562 17.75 8.98 6.40
CA VAL A 562 17.72 9.87 5.25
C VAL A 562 16.97 9.22 4.09
N ASP A 563 17.22 7.94 3.80
CA ASP A 563 16.50 7.17 2.79
C ASP A 563 14.99 7.17 3.08
N THR A 564 14.61 6.85 4.33
CA THR A 564 13.22 6.78 4.77
C THR A 564 12.51 8.14 4.67
N LEU A 565 13.14 9.21 5.16
CA LEU A 565 12.55 10.55 5.11
C LEU A 565 12.43 11.04 3.67
N THR A 566 13.44 10.81 2.84
CA THR A 566 13.42 11.19 1.42
C THR A 566 12.29 10.51 0.68
N ILE A 567 12.10 9.19 0.87
CA ILE A 567 10.97 8.45 0.29
C ILE A 567 9.62 9.03 0.77
N ARG A 568 9.49 9.38 2.05
CA ARG A 568 8.25 9.96 2.60
C ARG A 568 7.90 11.33 2.05
N THR A 569 8.87 12.08 1.51
CA THR A 569 8.64 13.36 0.83
C THR A 569 7.98 13.21 -0.54
N MET A 570 8.16 12.05 -1.18
CA MET A 570 7.58 11.75 -2.48
C MET A 570 6.07 11.52 -2.39
N SER A 571 5.37 11.87 -3.46
CA SER A 571 3.96 11.52 -3.65
C SER A 571 3.83 10.02 -3.95
N LYS A 572 2.66 9.43 -3.65
CA LYS A 572 2.41 8.03 -4.03
C LYS A 572 2.11 7.97 -5.52
N ALA A 573 2.65 6.96 -6.20
CA ALA A 573 2.27 6.71 -7.58
C ALA A 573 0.90 6.02 -7.64
N GLU A 574 0.13 6.33 -8.69
CA GLU A 574 -1.21 5.76 -8.91
C GLU A 574 -1.46 5.48 -10.39
N TYR A 575 -2.43 4.62 -10.67
CA TYR A 575 -2.95 4.45 -12.03
C TYR A 575 -4.06 5.46 -12.28
N THR A 576 -4.04 6.08 -13.46
CA THR A 576 -5.10 6.99 -13.93
C THR A 576 -5.06 7.06 -15.45
N THR A 577 -6.15 7.55 -16.05
CA THR A 577 -6.21 7.92 -17.47
C THR A 577 -5.62 9.31 -17.74
N HIS A 578 -5.43 10.12 -16.69
CA HIS A 578 -4.91 11.49 -16.77
C HIS A 578 -3.39 11.51 -16.67
N ASN A 579 -2.70 11.74 -17.79
CA ASN A 579 -1.24 11.78 -17.78
C ASN A 579 -0.70 13.11 -17.20
N ILE A 580 -0.09 13.04 -16.02
CA ILE A 580 0.70 14.13 -15.41
C ILE A 580 2.21 13.85 -15.43
N GLY A 581 2.63 12.74 -16.04
CA GLY A 581 4.00 12.25 -16.00
C GLY A 581 4.35 11.49 -14.72
N HIS A 582 5.62 11.06 -14.63
CA HIS A 582 6.15 10.32 -13.50
C HIS A 582 7.42 10.99 -12.97
N TYR A 583 7.28 11.81 -11.92
CA TYR A 583 8.36 12.62 -11.36
C TYR A 583 9.58 11.79 -10.97
N GLY A 584 9.41 10.71 -10.21
CA GLY A 584 10.54 9.88 -9.74
C GLY A 584 11.36 9.23 -10.86
N LEU A 585 10.79 9.06 -12.06
CA LEU A 585 11.46 8.45 -13.21
C LEU A 585 11.90 9.48 -14.25
N ALA A 586 11.54 10.74 -14.07
CA ALA A 586 11.71 11.82 -15.04
C ALA A 586 11.13 11.50 -16.43
N PHE A 587 9.94 10.88 -16.48
CA PHE A 587 9.25 10.55 -17.73
C PHE A 587 7.96 11.34 -17.90
N GLU A 588 7.75 11.90 -19.10
CA GLU A 588 6.49 12.57 -19.47
C GLU A 588 5.35 11.57 -19.75
N TYR A 589 5.69 10.39 -20.25
CA TYR A 589 4.76 9.29 -20.51
C TYR A 589 5.28 8.04 -19.84
N TYR A 590 4.48 7.44 -18.97
CA TYR A 590 4.82 6.19 -18.30
C TYR A 590 3.56 5.38 -17.99
N SER A 591 3.62 4.08 -18.29
CA SER A 591 2.59 3.09 -17.98
C SER A 591 3.26 1.80 -17.57
N HIS A 592 2.64 1.00 -16.72
CA HIS A 592 3.06 -0.40 -16.60
C HIS A 592 2.53 -1.21 -17.78
N PHE A 593 3.42 -1.91 -18.48
CA PHE A 593 3.14 -2.75 -19.64
C PHE A 593 3.83 -4.11 -19.56
N THR A 594 4.80 -4.28 -18.67
CA THR A 594 5.78 -5.36 -18.69
C THR A 594 5.53 -6.48 -17.67
N SER A 595 4.40 -6.49 -16.95
CA SER A 595 4.08 -7.58 -16.02
C SER A 595 2.59 -7.96 -15.95
N PRO A 596 1.95 -8.30 -17.09
CA PRO A 596 0.53 -8.60 -17.16
C PRO A 596 0.10 -9.91 -16.48
N ILE A 597 1.02 -10.82 -16.13
CA ILE A 597 0.68 -12.04 -15.36
C ILE A 597 0.23 -11.67 -13.94
N ARG A 598 0.81 -10.58 -13.40
CA ARG A 598 0.64 -10.17 -12.00
C ARG A 598 0.04 -8.78 -11.81
N ARG A 599 -0.24 -8.03 -12.88
CA ARG A 599 -0.87 -6.70 -12.83
C ARG A 599 -1.92 -6.53 -13.91
N TYR A 600 -3.17 -6.31 -13.50
CA TYR A 600 -4.29 -6.05 -14.41
C TYR A 600 -4.15 -4.74 -15.20
N PRO A 601 -3.55 -3.64 -14.66
CA PRO A 601 -3.25 -2.45 -15.46
C PRO A 601 -2.43 -2.72 -16.72
N ASP A 602 -1.48 -3.65 -16.66
CA ASP A 602 -0.66 -4.04 -17.82
C ASP A 602 -1.53 -4.78 -18.86
N VAL A 603 -2.48 -5.63 -18.43
CA VAL A 603 -3.47 -6.25 -19.32
C VAL A 603 -4.35 -5.19 -20.00
N MET A 604 -4.80 -4.18 -19.24
CA MET A 604 -5.55 -3.05 -19.80
C MET A 604 -4.74 -2.30 -20.86
N ALA A 605 -3.45 -2.04 -20.57
CA ALA A 605 -2.54 -1.39 -21.50
C ALA A 605 -2.34 -2.22 -22.78
N HIS A 606 -2.16 -3.54 -22.68
CA HIS A 606 -2.07 -4.46 -23.82
C HIS A 606 -3.32 -4.39 -24.70
N ARG A 607 -4.52 -4.49 -24.09
CA ARG A 607 -5.80 -4.43 -24.81
C ARG A 607 -5.98 -3.10 -25.55
N LEU A 608 -5.68 -1.99 -24.90
CA LEU A 608 -5.78 -0.65 -25.50
C LEU A 608 -4.77 -0.46 -26.63
N LEU A 609 -3.52 -0.90 -26.43
CA LEU A 609 -2.50 -0.82 -27.47
C LEU A 609 -2.93 -1.63 -28.70
N GLN A 610 -3.39 -2.87 -28.51
CA GLN A 610 -3.88 -3.71 -29.62
C GLN A 610 -5.06 -3.05 -30.34
N LEU A 611 -6.06 -2.55 -29.61
CA LEU A 611 -7.19 -1.83 -30.19
C LEU A 611 -6.74 -0.68 -31.10
N TYR A 612 -5.73 0.07 -30.69
CA TYR A 612 -5.24 1.22 -31.44
C TYR A 612 -4.33 0.84 -32.62
N LEU A 613 -3.57 -0.25 -32.50
CA LEU A 613 -2.84 -0.83 -33.62
C LEU A 613 -3.79 -1.34 -34.72
N ASP A 614 -4.97 -1.84 -34.34
CA ASP A 614 -6.02 -2.28 -35.26
C ASP A 614 -6.86 -1.12 -35.85
N GLY A 615 -6.50 0.14 -35.55
CA GLY A 615 -7.21 1.32 -36.05
C GLY A 615 -8.51 1.66 -35.29
N GLY A 616 -8.71 1.08 -34.10
CA GLY A 616 -9.84 1.35 -33.23
C GLY A 616 -9.94 2.80 -32.74
N LYS A 617 -11.17 3.21 -32.40
CA LYS A 617 -11.47 4.51 -31.77
C LYS A 617 -10.99 4.53 -30.31
N SER A 618 -10.83 5.73 -29.74
CA SER A 618 -10.50 5.88 -28.32
C SER A 618 -11.52 5.17 -27.44
N ALA A 619 -11.03 4.46 -26.42
CA ALA A 619 -11.87 3.85 -25.40
C ALA A 619 -12.58 4.91 -24.54
N ASN A 620 -13.58 4.48 -23.76
CA ASN A 620 -14.28 5.36 -22.83
C ASN A 620 -13.37 5.66 -21.63
N GLU A 621 -13.04 6.92 -21.42
CA GLU A 621 -12.14 7.40 -20.36
C GLU A 621 -12.68 7.13 -18.95
N GLU A 622 -13.96 7.41 -18.69
CA GLU A 622 -14.58 7.23 -17.38
C GLU A 622 -14.52 5.77 -16.90
N VAL A 623 -14.78 4.82 -17.80
CA VAL A 623 -14.70 3.38 -17.49
C VAL A 623 -13.28 2.96 -17.12
N TYR A 624 -12.28 3.42 -17.87
CA TYR A 624 -10.88 3.08 -17.56
C TYR A 624 -10.38 3.82 -16.32
N GLU A 625 -10.86 5.03 -16.03
CA GLU A 625 -10.52 5.77 -14.82
C GLU A 625 -11.02 5.04 -13.56
N GLU A 626 -12.23 4.50 -13.59
CA GLU A 626 -12.76 3.67 -12.50
C GLU A 626 -11.90 2.41 -12.28
N ARG A 627 -11.51 1.73 -13.36
CA ARG A 627 -10.63 0.56 -13.29
C ARG A 627 -9.23 0.91 -12.75
N CYS A 628 -8.68 2.04 -13.16
CA CYS A 628 -7.41 2.56 -12.66
C CYS A 628 -7.46 2.84 -11.14
N LYS A 629 -8.55 3.45 -10.65
CA LYS A 629 -8.76 3.70 -9.22
C LYS A 629 -8.86 2.39 -8.43
N HIS A 630 -9.60 1.41 -8.94
CA HIS A 630 -9.67 0.07 -8.35
C HIS A 630 -8.29 -0.58 -8.26
N SER A 631 -7.54 -0.63 -9.36
CA SER A 631 -6.20 -1.22 -9.37
C SER A 631 -5.22 -0.50 -8.44
N SER A 632 -5.30 0.83 -8.32
CA SER A 632 -4.49 1.60 -7.38
C SER A 632 -4.82 1.28 -5.92
N ASN A 633 -6.10 1.12 -5.60
CA ASN A 633 -6.53 0.72 -4.27
C ASN A 633 -6.10 -0.70 -3.93
N MET A 634 -6.25 -1.65 -4.84
CA MET A 634 -5.82 -3.04 -4.64
C MET A 634 -4.31 -3.15 -4.48
N GLU A 635 -3.51 -2.42 -5.27
CA GLU A 635 -2.05 -2.36 -5.08
C GLU A 635 -1.67 -1.81 -3.69
N TYR A 636 -2.39 -0.79 -3.22
CA TYR A 636 -2.18 -0.23 -1.89
C TYR A 636 -2.51 -1.23 -0.76
N LEU A 637 -3.61 -1.96 -0.89
CA LEU A 637 -4.01 -3.00 0.07
C LEU A 637 -3.01 -4.17 0.06
N ALA A 638 -2.62 -4.65 -1.13
CA ALA A 638 -1.60 -5.68 -1.29
C ALA A 638 -0.29 -5.27 -0.61
N THR A 639 0.22 -4.07 -0.91
CA THR A 639 1.45 -3.53 -0.30
C THR A 639 1.38 -3.49 1.23
N LYS A 640 0.20 -3.20 1.80
CA LYS A 640 0.01 -3.23 3.26
C LYS A 640 0.04 -4.64 3.82
N ALA A 641 -0.64 -5.58 3.17
CA ALA A 641 -0.60 -7.00 3.56
C ALA A 641 0.83 -7.56 3.52
N GLU A 642 1.59 -7.26 2.46
CA GLU A 642 2.99 -7.65 2.34
C GLU A 642 3.83 -7.09 3.50
N ARG A 643 3.69 -5.79 3.81
CA ARG A 643 4.40 -5.17 4.94
C ARG A 643 4.04 -5.79 6.28
N ASP A 644 2.76 -6.05 6.53
CA ASP A 644 2.32 -6.68 7.78
C ASP A 644 2.80 -8.13 7.89
N SER A 645 2.91 -8.84 6.76
CA SER A 645 3.49 -10.20 6.72
C SER A 645 4.99 -10.19 7.03
N ILE A 646 5.75 -9.23 6.48
CA ILE A 646 7.16 -9.02 6.80
C ILE A 646 7.31 -8.71 8.29
N LYS A 647 6.51 -7.77 8.81
CA LYS A 647 6.56 -7.39 10.22
C LYS A 647 6.24 -8.56 11.14
N TYR A 648 5.25 -9.38 10.78
CA TYR A 648 4.94 -10.60 11.52
C TYR A 648 6.15 -11.56 11.56
N MET A 649 6.80 -11.79 10.42
CA MET A 649 7.97 -12.67 10.33
C MET A 649 9.18 -12.11 11.08
N GLN A 650 9.39 -10.79 11.07
CA GLN A 650 10.39 -10.13 11.91
C GLN A 650 10.16 -10.42 13.40
N ILE A 651 8.92 -10.29 13.87
CA ILE A 651 8.60 -10.50 15.29
C ILE A 651 8.77 -11.97 15.66
N ARG A 652 8.33 -12.89 14.80
CA ARG A 652 8.53 -14.32 14.98
C ARG A 652 10.01 -14.68 15.08
N PHE A 653 10.83 -14.16 14.17
CA PHE A 653 12.29 -14.32 14.23
C PHE A 653 12.86 -13.82 15.57
N MET A 654 12.41 -12.66 16.05
CA MET A 654 12.90 -12.09 17.32
C MET A 654 12.45 -12.85 18.57
N GLN A 655 11.46 -13.76 18.50
CA GLN A 655 11.07 -14.58 19.65
C GLN A 655 12.18 -15.53 20.10
N ASP A 656 12.98 -16.03 19.17
CA ASP A 656 14.08 -16.95 19.44
C ASP A 656 15.38 -16.24 19.84
N HIS A 657 15.42 -14.90 19.70
CA HIS A 657 16.61 -14.08 19.96
C HIS A 657 16.42 -13.13 21.16
N GLN A 658 15.56 -13.50 22.11
CA GLN A 658 15.19 -12.63 23.23
C GLN A 658 16.37 -12.29 24.15
N ASP A 659 17.34 -13.19 24.25
CA ASP A 659 18.45 -13.05 25.18
C ASP A 659 19.64 -12.27 24.64
N GLU A 660 19.61 -11.89 23.37
CA GLU A 660 20.69 -11.22 22.65
C GLU A 660 20.62 -9.69 22.76
N GLU A 661 21.78 -9.04 22.67
CA GLU A 661 21.92 -7.60 22.54
C GLU A 661 22.16 -7.23 21.09
N PHE A 662 21.44 -6.22 20.61
CA PHE A 662 21.48 -5.78 19.23
C PHE A 662 21.94 -4.34 19.13
N LEU A 663 22.82 -4.07 18.18
CA LEU A 663 23.09 -2.72 17.72
C LEU A 663 21.93 -2.27 16.84
N GLY A 664 21.26 -1.20 17.26
CA GLY A 664 20.17 -0.58 16.53
C GLY A 664 20.41 0.91 16.30
N VAL A 665 19.65 1.48 15.36
CA VAL A 665 19.62 2.91 15.08
C VAL A 665 18.26 3.46 15.46
N ILE A 666 18.22 4.61 16.13
CA ILE A 666 16.97 5.29 16.45
C ILE A 666 16.29 5.75 15.16
N SER A 667 15.20 5.08 14.78
CA SER A 667 14.38 5.36 13.58
C SER A 667 13.31 6.43 13.82
N GLY A 668 12.94 6.66 15.08
CA GLY A 668 11.91 7.62 15.45
C GLY A 668 11.93 7.97 16.94
N VAL A 669 11.50 9.19 17.27
CA VAL A 669 11.37 9.66 18.65
C VAL A 669 10.03 10.35 18.84
N THR A 670 9.28 9.96 19.87
CA THR A 670 7.95 10.48 20.23
C THR A 670 7.88 10.70 21.72
N ASP A 671 6.93 11.49 22.24
CA ASP A 671 6.80 11.78 23.67
C ASP A 671 6.56 10.55 24.57
N TRP A 672 6.14 9.41 24.01
CA TRP A 672 5.92 8.16 24.75
C TRP A 672 7.02 7.10 24.56
N GLY A 673 7.88 7.21 23.55
CA GLY A 673 8.82 6.15 23.19
C GLY A 673 9.83 6.50 22.11
N ILE A 674 10.87 5.66 22.03
CA ILE A 674 11.93 5.69 21.02
C ILE A 674 11.79 4.45 20.15
N TYR A 675 11.65 4.64 18.84
CA TYR A 675 11.62 3.57 17.84
C TYR A 675 13.05 3.27 17.37
N ILE A 676 13.38 1.99 17.28
CA ILE A 676 14.73 1.51 17.03
C ILE A 676 14.65 0.42 15.98
N GLU A 677 15.43 0.56 14.92
CA GLU A 677 15.64 -0.44 13.87
C GLU A 677 16.98 -1.14 14.13
N ILE A 678 16.97 -2.46 14.27
CA ILE A 678 18.19 -3.27 14.44
C ILE A 678 18.96 -3.29 13.12
N ILE A 679 20.29 -3.07 13.17
CA ILE A 679 21.12 -2.98 11.96
C ILE A 679 21.23 -4.33 11.25
N SER A 680 21.44 -5.42 11.99
CA SER A 680 21.74 -6.75 11.44
C SER A 680 20.56 -7.46 10.79
N ASN A 681 19.32 -7.16 11.20
CA ASN A 681 18.12 -7.86 10.72
C ASN A 681 16.96 -6.92 10.34
N LYS A 682 17.11 -5.60 10.51
CA LYS A 682 16.11 -4.57 10.17
C LYS A 682 14.78 -4.70 10.90
N CYS A 683 14.73 -5.48 11.98
CA CYS A 683 13.55 -5.53 12.86
C CYS A 683 13.38 -4.20 13.57
N GLU A 684 12.17 -3.63 13.52
CA GLU A 684 11.82 -2.39 14.20
C GLU A 684 11.00 -2.68 15.47
N GLY A 685 11.38 -2.04 16.57
CA GLY A 685 10.68 -2.13 17.85
C GLY A 685 10.74 -0.81 18.62
N MET A 686 10.11 -0.78 19.79
CA MET A 686 9.99 0.45 20.59
C MET A 686 10.53 0.26 22.00
N VAL A 687 11.30 1.23 22.47
CA VAL A 687 11.58 1.42 23.90
C VAL A 687 10.56 2.41 24.45
N SER A 688 9.77 1.99 25.45
CA SER A 688 8.92 2.93 26.16
C SER A 688 9.75 3.84 27.06
N VAL A 689 9.43 5.14 27.08
CA VAL A 689 10.04 6.09 28.02
C VAL A 689 9.84 5.65 29.48
N ARG A 690 8.78 4.89 29.77
CA ARG A 690 8.50 4.36 31.12
C ARG A 690 9.50 3.30 31.57
N ASP A 691 10.15 2.62 30.63
CA ASP A 691 11.14 1.58 30.90
C ASP A 691 12.56 2.15 31.07
N MET A 692 12.79 3.40 30.65
CA MET A 692 14.05 4.14 30.84
C MET A 692 14.14 4.69 32.28
N LYS A 693 14.53 3.83 33.21
CA LYS A 693 14.51 4.12 34.67
C LYS A 693 15.74 4.88 35.18
N ASP A 694 16.74 5.07 34.34
CA ASP A 694 18.00 5.74 34.64
C ASP A 694 17.85 7.26 34.76
N ASP A 695 16.88 7.88 34.08
CA ASP A 695 16.57 9.31 34.19
C ASP A 695 15.09 9.62 33.87
N HIS A 696 14.69 10.89 34.04
CA HIS A 696 13.44 11.40 33.49
C HIS A 696 13.70 12.06 32.13
N TYR A 697 13.30 11.38 31.06
CA TYR A 697 13.47 11.85 29.70
C TYR A 697 12.31 12.75 29.26
N GLN A 698 12.65 13.87 28.63
CA GLN A 698 11.70 14.78 28.01
C GLN A 698 11.93 14.81 26.50
N PHE A 699 10.83 14.76 25.74
CA PHE A 699 10.88 14.90 24.30
C PHE A 699 11.15 16.35 23.89
N ASP A 700 12.22 16.53 23.13
CA ASP A 700 12.55 17.77 22.43
C ASP A 700 12.14 17.61 20.97
N GLN A 701 11.04 18.27 20.60
CA GLN A 701 10.47 18.22 19.26
C GLN A 701 11.39 18.87 18.22
N ASP A 702 12.11 19.92 18.61
CA ASP A 702 13.04 20.60 17.70
C ASP A 702 14.23 19.67 17.45
N GLN A 703 14.76 19.03 18.49
CA GLN A 703 15.94 18.15 18.36
C GLN A 703 15.62 16.76 17.82
N TYR A 704 14.35 16.35 17.77
CA TYR A 704 13.93 14.96 17.55
C TYR A 704 14.68 14.02 18.50
N ALA A 705 14.71 14.40 19.78
CA ALA A 705 15.53 13.72 20.77
C ALA A 705 14.78 13.54 22.09
N MET A 706 15.13 12.48 22.81
CA MET A 706 14.81 12.29 24.21
C MET A 706 15.99 12.76 25.05
N VAL A 707 15.77 13.76 25.90
CA VAL A 707 16.82 14.37 26.72
C VAL A 707 16.57 14.06 28.19
N GLY A 708 17.54 13.41 28.83
CA GLY A 708 17.52 13.12 30.26
C GLY A 708 17.66 14.40 31.09
N ASN A 709 16.77 14.59 32.07
CA ASN A 709 16.79 15.79 32.90
C ASN A 709 18.03 15.90 33.81
N LYS A 710 18.49 14.79 34.39
CA LYS A 710 19.64 14.73 35.31
C LYS A 710 20.94 14.37 34.61
N SER A 711 20.94 13.31 33.81
CA SER A 711 22.12 12.80 33.10
C SER A 711 22.52 13.73 31.95
N LYS A 712 21.55 14.49 31.40
CA LYS A 712 21.69 15.20 30.12
C LYS A 712 22.02 14.29 28.95
N THR A 713 21.89 12.97 29.12
CA THR A 713 22.00 11.99 28.04
C THR A 713 20.94 12.31 27.01
N MET A 714 21.36 12.36 25.75
CA MET A 714 20.49 12.63 24.61
C MET A 714 20.43 11.39 23.73
N TYR A 715 19.22 10.88 23.51
CA TYR A 715 18.94 9.87 22.50
C TYR A 715 18.28 10.55 21.32
N GLN A 716 19.04 10.77 20.26
CA GLN A 716 18.59 11.51 19.10
C GLN A 716 18.29 10.57 17.94
N LEU A 717 17.35 10.98 17.08
CA LEU A 717 17.11 10.35 15.79
C LEU A 717 18.43 10.11 15.02
N GLY A 718 18.66 8.86 14.60
CA GLY A 718 19.90 8.44 13.94
C GLY A 718 21.06 8.03 14.86
N ASP A 719 20.94 8.17 16.18
CA ASP A 719 21.93 7.62 17.11
C ASP A 719 21.92 6.09 17.09
N GLU A 720 23.11 5.51 17.20
CA GLU A 720 23.27 4.10 17.48
C GLU A 720 23.08 3.82 18.97
N VAL A 721 22.40 2.72 19.27
CA VAL A 721 22.05 2.28 20.62
C VAL A 721 22.10 0.77 20.71
N ILE A 722 22.40 0.25 21.90
CA ILE A 722 22.30 -1.17 22.20
C ILE A 722 20.94 -1.43 22.83
N VAL A 723 20.21 -2.40 22.27
CA VAL A 723 18.90 -2.83 22.75
C VAL A 723 18.85 -4.32 23.00
N LYS A 724 17.96 -4.72 23.91
CA LYS A 724 17.62 -6.13 24.15
C LYS A 724 16.12 -6.31 24.03
N VAL A 725 15.67 -7.44 23.47
CA VAL A 725 14.24 -7.73 23.34
C VAL A 725 13.60 -7.81 24.74
N LYS A 726 12.53 -7.04 24.93
CA LYS A 726 11.70 -7.09 26.13
C LYS A 726 10.52 -8.03 25.95
N ASN A 727 9.85 -7.92 24.81
CA ASN A 727 8.65 -8.68 24.50
C ASN A 727 8.42 -8.70 22.98
N ALA A 728 8.08 -9.86 22.45
CA ALA A 728 7.72 -10.07 21.05
C ALA A 728 6.29 -10.63 20.99
N ASP A 729 5.32 -9.74 20.78
CA ASP A 729 3.89 -10.05 20.77
C ASP A 729 3.42 -10.29 19.33
N LEU A 730 3.25 -11.56 18.95
CA LEU A 730 2.77 -11.97 17.62
C LEU A 730 1.35 -11.49 17.33
N THR A 731 0.49 -11.44 18.35
CA THR A 731 -0.93 -11.08 18.16
C THR A 731 -1.06 -9.59 17.85
N LYS A 732 -0.34 -8.75 18.61
CA LYS A 732 -0.31 -7.29 18.37
C LYS A 732 0.65 -6.88 17.25
N LYS A 733 1.45 -7.82 16.75
CA LYS A 733 2.54 -7.55 15.80
C LYS A 733 3.40 -6.40 16.30
N HIS A 734 3.84 -6.51 17.56
CA HIS A 734 4.65 -5.50 18.24
C HIS A 734 5.90 -6.08 18.88
N LEU A 735 7.00 -5.34 18.78
CA LEU A 735 8.29 -5.66 19.39
C LEU A 735 8.66 -4.55 20.37
N ASP A 736 8.81 -4.91 21.64
CA ASP A 736 9.27 -4.02 22.70
C ASP A 736 10.75 -4.29 22.98
N PHE A 737 11.51 -3.23 23.23
CA PHE A 737 12.91 -3.29 23.62
C PHE A 737 13.15 -2.71 25.02
N TYR A 738 14.21 -3.20 25.67
CA TYR A 738 14.92 -2.48 26.71
C TYR A 738 16.07 -1.68 26.08
N MET A 739 16.23 -0.42 26.51
CA MET A 739 17.42 0.38 26.20
C MET A 739 18.55 -0.08 27.11
N VAL A 740 19.63 -0.62 26.55
CA VAL A 740 20.83 -1.00 27.30
C VAL A 740 21.75 0.20 27.44
N GLY A 741 21.96 0.96 26.36
CA GLY A 741 22.81 2.15 26.37
C GLY A 741 23.20 2.61 24.96
N LYS A 742 24.22 3.48 24.88
CA LYS A 742 24.92 3.78 23.63
C LYS A 742 26.08 2.80 23.45
N PRO A 743 26.47 2.44 22.22
CA PRO A 743 27.66 1.63 21.98
C PRO A 743 28.90 2.33 22.57
N GLU A 744 29.83 1.55 23.11
CA GLU A 744 31.13 2.08 23.53
C GLU A 744 31.84 2.63 22.30
N VAL A 745 32.09 3.94 22.27
CA VAL A 745 32.87 4.55 21.21
C VAL A 745 34.32 4.29 21.55
N ASP A 746 34.97 3.37 20.83
CA ASP A 746 36.44 3.28 20.84
C ASP A 746 36.97 4.63 20.36
N SER A 747 37.47 5.42 21.31
CA SER A 747 38.16 6.67 21.03
C SER A 747 39.53 6.34 20.42
N GLU A 748 39.60 6.26 19.09
CA GLU A 748 40.86 6.42 18.35
C GLU A 748 41.25 7.90 18.21
#